data_AF-A0A8T5STV0-F1
#
_entry.id   AF-A0A8T5STV0-F1
#
_cell.length_a   1.000
_cell.length_b   1.000
_cell.length_c   1.000
_cell.angle_alpha   90.00
_cell.angle_beta   90.00
_cell.angle_gamma   90.00
#
_symmetry.space_group_name_H-M   'P 1'
#
loop_
_entity.id
_entity.type
_entity.pdbx_description
1 polymer ?
#
loop_
_entity_poly.entity_id
_entity_poly.type
_entity_poly.pdbx_seq_one_letter_code
_entity_poly.pdbx_strand_id
1 'polypeptide(L)'
;MGKRAEVTVDWLKKGRWVEDLAILRNIIDDSSAWKVETAKLDETLFEKSFGLRPLSTEPTTGVAINRAIGHEEVTEIVTTKMRPLIPYGSDVRSQVSSLFPANLSPTEIDTLSYVFSRFVQEDTPKDVDWSLVPEGLDSLSAALFTINIVSHLMGGENPWLLPLWSMKVEELRLEGLQKIYDSLLSDGAVDDVIEDLETTKDSIKEILIQNPSIDRALAPQDPLSDIIDKWLRTLIGDRELPRRIIGENRQKIASEVMEEIRVRKGAGSVSLEEADLQRMTLTQWNIHALRPDGPSATAHESMLKMFRGNLNILNYEPLVTLCQTLSSLERAGRPVASEVEEVTNTRIRMSHYTLQRIGLVLTERFFPTMTKMGLRYRYVFTEKHKPIVRSKGLVERMVLSESSHEGCTVHIEPETSQGPSESIPSNALQMTVDSELVSMRMDLYDKKNKTWKLEPWKQASRSPGRTPSWLLRETQYDKETPRKPTERQIDIIGPTLAFRGIRASRMWMMEKIGFRPRTVRRYLQTMLDEKILRLLYTPALEYCELPEGMLVVGEFKERRSRESFIDWMTSRLPFVRAFTDKSTNMVAYIRLPPYKTDVVGGIIREKLSGGRKKDRITTQSITARLRSYKTFHMTAFQRIFSEDGIIDPWEQ
;
A
#
# COMPACT_ATOMS: atom_id res chain seq x y z
N MET A 1 5.80 31.16 8.48
CA MET A 1 5.14 29.95 7.82
C MET A 1 3.91 30.41 7.02
N GLY A 2 4.10 30.81 5.71
CA GLY A 2 3.16 31.27 4.66
C GLY A 2 1.84 30.48 4.67
N LYS A 3 0.66 31.05 4.90
CA LYS A 3 -0.72 30.52 4.79
C LYS A 3 -0.88 29.59 3.59
N ARG A 4 -0.90 28.24 3.92
CA ARG A 4 -1.14 27.19 2.91
C ARG A 4 -2.43 27.50 2.14
N ALA A 5 -2.38 27.55 0.74
CA ALA A 5 -3.52 27.86 -0.15
C ALA A 5 -4.65 26.84 0.02
N GLU A 6 -5.86 27.34 0.26
CA GLU A 6 -7.06 26.48 0.29
C GLU A 6 -7.26 25.75 -1.05
N VAL A 7 -7.33 24.36 -0.93
CA VAL A 7 -7.50 23.56 -2.17
C VAL A 7 -8.97 23.61 -2.61
N THR A 8 -9.31 24.37 -3.69
CA THR A 8 -10.66 24.46 -4.31
C THR A 8 -10.60 23.95 -5.76
N VAL A 9 -11.81 23.89 -6.30
CA VAL A 9 -11.86 23.48 -7.72
C VAL A 9 -11.04 24.47 -8.56
N ASP A 10 -11.08 25.69 -8.24
CA ASP A 10 -10.31 26.71 -9.00
C ASP A 10 -8.81 26.49 -8.83
N TRP A 11 -8.50 26.12 -7.60
CA TRP A 11 -7.08 25.80 -7.37
C TRP A 11 -6.62 24.63 -8.25
N LEU A 12 -7.43 23.57 -8.34
CA LEU A 12 -7.06 22.40 -9.16
C LEU A 12 -6.99 22.77 -10.64
N LYS A 13 -7.77 23.76 -11.04
CA LYS A 13 -7.81 24.16 -12.47
C LYS A 13 -6.50 24.81 -12.89
N LYS A 14 -5.84 25.29 -11.85
CA LYS A 14 -4.55 25.93 -12.22
C LYS A 14 -3.53 24.88 -12.67
N GLY A 15 -3.91 23.60 -12.54
CA GLY A 15 -3.13 22.51 -13.16
C GLY A 15 -1.72 22.43 -12.57
N ARG A 16 -1.64 22.54 -11.27
CA ARG A 16 -0.32 22.46 -10.61
C ARG A 16 0.18 21.01 -10.57
N TRP A 17 1.55 20.84 -10.60
CA TRP A 17 2.13 19.47 -10.57
C TRP A 17 2.33 19.02 -9.12
N VAL A 18 1.15 18.82 -8.56
CA VAL A 18 1.22 18.38 -7.14
C VAL A 18 0.64 16.96 -7.06
N GLU A 19 1.30 16.13 -6.30
CA GLU A 19 0.85 14.74 -6.14
C GLU A 19 -0.53 14.68 -5.49
N ASP A 20 -1.35 13.70 -6.03
CA ASP A 20 -2.73 13.54 -5.49
C ASP A 20 -2.72 13.41 -3.97
N LEU A 21 -1.80 12.70 -3.45
CA LEU A 21 -1.78 12.48 -1.99
C LEU A 21 -1.53 13.80 -1.25
N ALA A 22 -0.64 14.54 -1.75
CA ALA A 22 -0.38 15.84 -1.10
C ALA A 22 -1.62 16.74 -1.13
N ILE A 23 -2.30 16.77 -2.29
CA ILE A 23 -3.54 17.58 -2.40
C ILE A 23 -4.57 17.07 -1.39
N LEU A 24 -4.74 15.76 -1.40
CA LEU A 24 -5.73 15.20 -0.46
C LEU A 24 -5.36 15.54 0.98
N ARG A 25 -4.16 15.57 1.29
CA ARG A 25 -3.73 15.92 2.65
C ARG A 25 -4.05 17.38 2.97
N ASN A 26 -3.76 18.15 2.00
CA ASN A 26 -4.06 19.57 2.23
C ASN A 26 -5.56 19.81 2.44
N ILE A 27 -6.37 19.06 1.69
CA ILE A 27 -7.83 19.22 1.86
C ILE A 27 -8.23 18.80 3.29
N ILE A 28 -7.59 17.82 3.75
CA ILE A 28 -7.96 17.35 5.09
C ILE A 28 -7.44 18.33 6.15
N ASP A 29 -6.19 18.78 5.89
CA ASP A 29 -5.58 19.68 6.89
C ASP A 29 -6.35 21.00 6.95
N ASP A 30 -6.97 21.47 5.80
CA ASP A 30 -7.70 22.75 5.73
C ASP A 30 -9.09 22.60 6.35
N SER A 31 -9.53 21.37 6.68
CA SER A 31 -10.87 21.24 7.29
C SER A 31 -10.85 21.75 8.74
N SER A 32 -11.24 23.14 8.91
CA SER A 32 -11.36 23.95 10.14
C SER A 32 -11.45 23.08 11.39
N ALA A 33 -11.49 21.73 11.31
CA ALA A 33 -11.69 20.85 12.48
C ALA A 33 -10.48 19.95 12.71
N TRP A 34 -9.37 20.05 11.98
CA TRP A 34 -8.31 19.07 12.24
C TRP A 34 -7.06 19.44 11.44
N LYS A 35 -5.99 19.98 12.11
CA LYS A 35 -4.64 20.08 11.50
C LYS A 35 -3.91 18.73 11.58
N VAL A 36 -4.19 17.72 10.73
CA VAL A 36 -3.87 16.28 10.65
C VAL A 36 -2.39 16.06 10.99
N GLU A 37 -1.51 17.04 10.74
CA GLU A 37 -0.08 16.71 10.98
C GLU A 37 0.38 17.29 12.32
N THR A 38 -0.47 18.26 12.81
CA THR A 38 -0.04 18.87 14.10
C THR A 38 -1.04 18.54 15.21
N ALA A 39 -2.11 17.78 14.76
CA ALA A 39 -3.16 17.56 15.78
C ALA A 39 -2.68 16.52 16.81
N LYS A 40 -2.71 16.93 18.05
CA LYS A 40 -2.33 16.00 19.15
C LYS A 40 -3.59 15.29 19.68
N LEU A 41 -3.30 14.13 20.03
CA LEU A 41 -4.41 13.32 20.59
C LEU A 41 -5.05 14.06 21.79
N ASP A 42 -6.36 14.42 21.58
CA ASP A 42 -7.20 14.98 22.67
C ASP A 42 -8.21 13.93 23.15
N GLU A 43 -7.87 13.26 24.22
CA GLU A 43 -8.65 12.08 24.66
C GLU A 43 -10.05 12.50 25.12
N THR A 44 -10.08 13.61 25.77
CA THR A 44 -11.36 14.06 26.33
C THR A 44 -12.36 14.40 25.21
N LEU A 45 -11.83 15.14 24.25
CA LEU A 45 -12.71 15.47 23.11
C LEU A 45 -13.17 14.20 22.38
N PHE A 46 -12.22 13.30 22.17
CA PHE A 46 -12.60 12.05 21.48
C PHE A 46 -13.63 11.27 22.31
N GLU A 47 -13.39 11.13 23.58
CA GLU A 47 -14.31 10.35 24.44
C GLU A 47 -15.69 11.02 24.49
N LYS A 48 -15.71 12.28 24.55
CA LYS A 48 -17.00 12.99 24.57
C LYS A 48 -17.73 12.84 23.22
N SER A 49 -16.99 12.96 22.17
CA SER A 49 -17.60 12.91 20.83
C SER A 49 -18.21 11.53 20.55
N PHE A 50 -17.63 10.52 21.18
CA PHE A 50 -18.14 9.18 20.79
C PHE A 50 -18.74 8.50 22.02
N GLY A 51 -19.00 9.36 23.10
CA GLY A 51 -19.70 8.84 24.30
C GLY A 51 -18.92 7.71 24.98
N LEU A 52 -17.59 7.83 25.04
CA LEU A 52 -16.76 6.78 25.66
C LEU A 52 -16.42 7.20 27.09
N ARG A 53 -16.25 6.16 27.93
CA ARG A 53 -15.81 6.47 29.32
C ARG A 53 -14.29 6.66 29.37
N PRO A 54 -13.92 7.57 30.36
CA PRO A 54 -12.47 7.70 30.50
C PRO A 54 -11.81 6.35 30.84
N LEU A 55 -10.49 6.22 30.45
CA LEU A 55 -9.81 4.93 30.69
C LEU A 55 -9.76 4.63 32.18
N SER A 56 -9.86 3.36 32.48
CA SER A 56 -9.86 2.91 33.89
C SER A 56 -8.51 3.16 34.56
N THR A 57 -8.58 3.52 35.85
CA THR A 57 -7.31 3.74 36.60
C THR A 57 -6.93 2.45 37.36
N GLU A 58 -7.68 1.37 37.00
CA GLU A 58 -7.34 0.08 37.64
C GLU A 58 -6.67 -0.86 36.62
N PRO A 59 -5.74 -1.70 37.15
CA PRO A 59 -5.09 -2.67 36.25
C PRO A 59 -6.08 -3.74 35.76
N THR A 60 -5.74 -4.31 34.59
CA THR A 60 -6.57 -5.41 34.04
C THR A 60 -5.75 -6.71 34.02
N THR A 61 -6.47 -7.80 33.71
CA THR A 61 -5.78 -9.10 33.79
C THR A 61 -4.90 -9.32 32.55
N GLY A 62 -3.82 -10.06 32.72
CA GLY A 62 -2.93 -10.44 31.59
C GLY A 62 -3.69 -11.14 30.46
N VAL A 63 -4.74 -11.90 30.79
CA VAL A 63 -5.53 -12.63 29.77
C VAL A 63 -6.27 -11.63 28.86
N ALA A 64 -6.84 -10.63 29.50
CA ALA A 64 -7.56 -9.61 28.69
C ALA A 64 -6.59 -8.85 27.78
N ILE A 65 -5.43 -8.59 28.34
CA ILE A 65 -4.42 -7.85 27.54
C ILE A 65 -3.94 -8.71 26.36
N ASN A 66 -3.70 -9.93 26.67
CA ASN A 66 -3.19 -10.81 25.59
C ASN A 66 -4.26 -11.01 24.51
N ARG A 67 -5.48 -11.15 24.94
CA ARG A 67 -6.56 -11.34 23.94
C ARG A 67 -6.65 -10.12 23.02
N ALA A 68 -6.43 -8.97 23.55
CA ALA A 68 -6.66 -7.73 22.75
C ALA A 68 -5.43 -7.40 21.91
N ILE A 69 -4.21 -7.60 22.50
CA ILE A 69 -3.09 -7.05 21.69
C ILE A 69 -2.02 -8.13 21.49
N GLY A 70 -2.21 -9.36 21.98
CA GLY A 70 -1.44 -10.57 21.62
C GLY A 70 0.00 -10.51 22.15
N HIS A 71 0.33 -10.22 23.40
CA HIS A 71 1.73 -10.09 23.85
C HIS A 71 2.38 -11.47 24.06
N GLU A 72 1.63 -12.54 24.24
CA GLU A 72 2.24 -13.89 24.42
C GLU A 72 2.89 -14.37 23.12
N GLU A 73 2.18 -14.01 22.02
CA GLU A 73 2.78 -14.37 20.72
C GLU A 73 4.15 -13.70 20.54
N VAL A 74 4.30 -12.55 21.01
CA VAL A 74 5.62 -11.90 20.93
C VAL A 74 6.65 -12.68 21.75
N THR A 75 6.22 -13.10 22.90
CA THR A 75 7.14 -13.86 23.76
C THR A 75 7.60 -15.16 23.06
N GLU A 76 6.73 -15.71 22.32
CA GLU A 76 7.02 -17.00 21.67
C GLU A 76 7.92 -16.80 20.45
N ILE A 77 7.68 -15.70 19.74
CA ILE A 77 8.32 -15.61 18.40
C ILE A 77 9.52 -14.67 18.47
N VAL A 78 9.44 -13.64 19.28
CA VAL A 78 10.53 -12.63 19.22
C VAL A 78 11.44 -12.77 20.44
N THR A 79 10.89 -12.91 21.59
CA THR A 79 11.79 -12.98 22.75
C THR A 79 12.11 -14.44 23.09
N THR A 80 11.25 -15.25 23.79
CA THR A 80 11.35 -16.68 24.12
C THR A 80 10.55 -16.94 25.41
N LYS A 81 9.99 -18.23 25.49
CA LYS A 81 9.15 -18.63 26.65
C LYS A 81 9.93 -18.53 27.96
N MET A 82 11.18 -18.62 27.85
CA MET A 82 12.03 -18.55 29.07
C MET A 82 12.15 -17.10 29.55
N ARG A 83 11.47 -16.17 28.68
CA ARG A 83 11.61 -14.74 28.99
C ARG A 83 10.37 -13.99 28.49
N PRO A 84 9.35 -14.13 29.31
CA PRO A 84 8.07 -13.64 28.77
C PRO A 84 7.89 -12.13 29.01
N LEU A 85 7.36 -11.55 28.02
CA LEU A 85 6.85 -10.17 28.24
C LEU A 85 5.68 -10.17 29.24
N ILE A 86 6.02 -9.45 30.42
CA ILE A 86 4.96 -9.48 31.47
C ILE A 86 4.45 -8.04 31.67
N PRO A 87 3.14 -7.95 31.54
CA PRO A 87 2.58 -6.61 31.78
C PRO A 87 2.73 -6.17 33.24
N TYR A 88 3.24 -4.90 33.47
CA TYR A 88 3.27 -4.38 34.86
C TYR A 88 2.83 -2.91 34.88
N GLY A 89 2.34 -2.42 36.09
CA GLY A 89 1.88 -1.03 36.21
C GLY A 89 0.60 -0.97 37.08
N SER A 90 0.37 0.30 37.55
CA SER A 90 -0.74 0.49 38.51
C SER A 90 -2.07 0.70 37.80
N ASP A 91 -2.03 0.90 36.52
CA ASP A 91 -3.28 1.01 35.75
C ASP A 91 -3.11 0.39 34.36
N VAL A 92 -4.30 0.28 33.57
CA VAL A 92 -4.30 -0.46 32.28
C VAL A 92 -3.31 0.20 31.31
N ARG A 93 -3.27 1.49 31.37
CA ARG A 93 -2.36 2.19 30.43
C ARG A 93 -0.90 1.85 30.71
N SER A 94 -0.51 1.92 32.02
CA SER A 94 0.88 1.60 32.37
C SER A 94 1.22 0.13 32.09
N GLN A 95 0.15 -0.80 32.23
CA GLN A 95 0.41 -2.22 31.91
C GLN A 95 0.67 -2.40 30.41
N VAL A 96 -0.14 -1.70 29.63
CA VAL A 96 0.00 -1.83 28.17
C VAL A 96 1.32 -1.19 27.72
N SER A 97 1.67 -0.03 28.19
CA SER A 97 2.91 0.67 27.80
C SER A 97 4.15 -0.15 28.15
N SER A 98 4.09 -0.90 29.20
CA SER A 98 5.27 -1.70 29.61
C SER A 98 5.60 -2.80 28.61
N LEU A 99 4.64 -3.00 27.67
CA LEU A 99 4.86 -4.12 26.73
C LEU A 99 5.45 -3.61 25.42
N PHE A 100 5.67 -2.31 25.26
CA PHE A 100 6.17 -1.76 23.99
C PHE A 100 7.70 -1.86 23.96
N PRO A 101 8.27 -1.92 22.73
CA PRO A 101 9.74 -1.85 22.61
C PRO A 101 10.29 -0.50 23.12
N ALA A 102 11.55 -0.52 23.65
CA ALA A 102 12.08 0.66 24.38
C ALA A 102 12.48 1.75 23.39
N ASN A 103 12.54 1.46 22.10
CA ASN A 103 13.08 2.47 21.15
C ASN A 103 11.93 3.22 20.47
N LEU A 104 10.71 3.19 21.08
CA LEU A 104 9.61 4.00 20.52
C LEU A 104 9.75 5.44 21.00
N SER A 105 9.34 6.41 20.13
CA SER A 105 9.33 7.82 20.54
C SER A 105 8.24 8.09 21.59
N PRO A 106 8.40 9.07 22.41
CA PRO A 106 7.41 9.40 23.45
C PRO A 106 6.01 9.64 22.86
N THR A 107 5.97 10.29 21.74
CA THR A 107 4.65 10.54 21.12
C THR A 107 3.99 9.22 20.70
N GLU A 108 4.83 8.29 20.18
CA GLU A 108 4.26 6.98 19.78
C GLU A 108 3.75 6.21 21.01
N ILE A 109 4.51 6.33 22.05
CA ILE A 109 4.13 5.58 23.27
C ILE A 109 2.79 6.13 23.79
N ASP A 110 2.72 7.45 23.77
CA ASP A 110 1.47 8.04 24.29
C ASP A 110 0.27 7.62 23.42
N THR A 111 0.39 7.69 22.12
CA THR A 111 -0.72 7.32 21.22
C THR A 111 -1.04 5.82 21.31
N LEU A 112 -0.02 4.99 21.24
CA LEU A 112 -0.26 3.53 21.24
C LEU A 112 -0.81 3.07 22.59
N SER A 113 -0.28 3.69 23.64
CA SER A 113 -0.75 3.25 24.97
C SER A 113 -2.24 3.57 25.13
N TYR A 114 -2.61 4.74 24.65
CA TYR A 114 -4.04 5.09 24.77
C TYR A 114 -4.91 4.17 23.90
N VAL A 115 -4.58 4.02 22.67
CA VAL A 115 -5.43 3.25 21.73
C VAL A 115 -5.49 1.79 22.16
N PHE A 116 -4.33 1.19 22.48
CA PHE A 116 -4.33 -0.26 22.82
C PHE A 116 -5.04 -0.49 24.17
N SER A 117 -4.94 0.51 25.04
CA SER A 117 -5.71 0.36 26.31
C SER A 117 -7.21 0.33 26.03
N ARG A 118 -7.62 1.11 25.06
CA ARG A 118 -9.06 1.07 24.70
C ARG A 118 -9.42 -0.28 24.10
N PHE A 119 -8.52 -0.81 23.30
CA PHE A 119 -8.82 -2.14 22.74
C PHE A 119 -8.97 -3.18 23.86
N VAL A 120 -8.08 -3.05 24.86
CA VAL A 120 -8.08 -4.04 25.97
C VAL A 120 -9.39 -3.91 26.75
N GLN A 121 -9.86 -2.70 26.92
CA GLN A 121 -11.09 -2.51 27.72
C GLN A 121 -12.32 -2.71 26.85
N GLU A 122 -12.03 -2.98 25.53
CA GLU A 122 -13.13 -3.14 24.57
C GLU A 122 -14.08 -1.94 24.62
N ASP A 123 -13.46 -0.80 25.01
CA ASP A 123 -14.22 0.47 25.02
C ASP A 123 -13.84 1.30 23.78
N THR A 124 -14.40 0.84 22.61
CA THR A 124 -14.14 1.52 21.32
C THR A 124 -15.49 1.88 20.67
N PRO A 125 -15.50 2.93 19.86
CA PRO A 125 -16.78 3.29 19.22
C PRO A 125 -17.41 2.10 18.50
N LYS A 126 -18.68 1.73 19.09
CA LYS A 126 -19.41 0.63 18.41
C LYS A 126 -20.69 1.18 17.77
N ASP A 127 -20.94 0.89 16.54
CA ASP A 127 -22.25 1.24 15.93
C ASP A 127 -22.37 2.75 15.79
N VAL A 128 -21.24 3.39 15.44
CA VAL A 128 -21.31 4.87 15.26
C VAL A 128 -20.87 5.18 13.82
N ASP A 129 -21.38 6.40 13.43
CA ASP A 129 -20.89 6.91 12.13
C ASP A 129 -19.42 7.35 12.24
N TRP A 130 -18.62 6.39 11.65
CA TRP A 130 -17.17 6.70 11.73
C TRP A 130 -16.77 7.69 10.63
N SER A 131 -16.55 8.89 11.09
CA SER A 131 -16.21 9.92 10.08
C SER A 131 -14.78 9.72 9.56
N LEU A 132 -14.56 10.21 8.33
CA LEU A 132 -13.22 10.09 7.73
C LEU A 132 -12.16 10.78 8.61
N VAL A 133 -12.66 11.84 9.30
CA VAL A 133 -11.75 12.54 10.22
C VAL A 133 -12.42 12.61 11.61
N PRO A 134 -12.06 11.61 12.53
CA PRO A 134 -12.72 11.58 13.84
C PRO A 134 -12.14 12.63 14.80
N GLU A 135 -13.05 13.39 15.48
CA GLU A 135 -12.61 14.49 16.38
C GLU A 135 -11.84 13.95 17.58
N GLY A 136 -10.69 14.73 17.93
CA GLY A 136 -9.99 14.37 19.18
C GLY A 136 -8.86 13.38 18.94
N LEU A 137 -8.83 12.74 17.71
CA LEU A 137 -7.78 11.73 17.45
C LEU A 137 -6.69 12.35 16.58
N ASP A 138 -5.37 11.95 16.94
CA ASP A 138 -4.29 12.24 15.96
C ASP A 138 -4.31 11.22 14.81
N SER A 139 -3.44 11.45 13.76
CA SER A 139 -3.52 10.62 12.53
C SER A 139 -3.24 9.15 12.82
N LEU A 140 -2.25 8.91 13.71
CA LEU A 140 -1.94 7.50 14.02
C LEU A 140 -3.08 6.84 14.79
N SER A 141 -3.64 7.50 15.79
CA SER A 141 -4.74 6.89 16.58
C SER A 141 -5.96 6.65 15.69
N ALA A 142 -6.28 7.56 14.80
CA ALA A 142 -7.43 7.37 13.88
C ALA A 142 -7.22 6.14 13.00
N ALA A 143 -6.00 6.01 12.49
CA ALA A 143 -5.73 4.84 11.63
C ALA A 143 -5.85 3.54 12.41
N LEU A 144 -5.36 3.53 13.65
CA LEU A 144 -5.39 2.29 14.45
C LEU A 144 -6.83 1.91 14.80
N PHE A 145 -7.67 2.89 15.12
CA PHE A 145 -9.07 2.55 15.42
C PHE A 145 -9.78 2.04 14.16
N THR A 146 -9.45 2.64 13.05
CA THR A 146 -10.07 2.14 11.80
C THR A 146 -9.69 0.67 11.53
N ILE A 147 -8.40 0.43 11.69
CA ILE A 147 -7.97 -0.97 11.43
C ILE A 147 -8.65 -1.91 12.43
N ASN A 148 -8.78 -1.35 13.65
CA ASN A 148 -9.45 -2.20 14.66
C ASN A 148 -10.93 -2.45 14.28
N ILE A 149 -11.58 -1.43 13.81
CA ILE A 149 -12.99 -1.60 13.39
C ILE A 149 -13.07 -2.63 12.26
N VAL A 150 -12.14 -2.53 11.31
CA VAL A 150 -12.13 -3.51 10.20
C VAL A 150 -11.86 -4.92 10.74
N SER A 151 -10.89 -4.98 11.66
CA SER A 151 -10.55 -6.31 12.23
C SER A 151 -11.77 -6.92 12.91
N HIS A 152 -12.54 -6.09 13.61
CA HIS A 152 -13.71 -6.61 14.32
C HIS A 152 -14.78 -7.08 13.32
N LEU A 153 -14.83 -6.30 12.18
CA LEU A 153 -15.77 -6.73 11.14
C LEU A 153 -15.48 -8.15 10.67
N MET A 154 -14.28 -8.62 10.70
CA MET A 154 -13.89 -9.95 10.17
C MET A 154 -13.90 -11.00 11.29
N GLY A 155 -14.29 -10.55 12.50
CA GLY A 155 -14.37 -11.50 13.63
C GLY A 155 -12.98 -11.93 14.12
N GLY A 156 -11.92 -11.16 13.69
CA GLY A 156 -10.56 -11.61 14.06
C GLY A 156 -9.90 -10.62 15.02
N GLU A 157 -8.95 -11.21 15.91
CA GLU A 157 -8.06 -10.37 16.73
C GLU A 157 -6.74 -10.10 15.99
N ASN A 158 -6.47 -8.78 15.88
CA ASN A 158 -5.19 -8.40 15.24
C ASN A 158 -4.04 -8.50 16.26
N PRO A 159 -3.03 -9.31 16.00
CA PRO A 159 -1.88 -9.38 16.92
C PRO A 159 -1.02 -8.11 16.85
N TRP A 160 -1.45 -7.09 17.50
CA TRP A 160 -0.92 -5.71 17.35
C TRP A 160 0.55 -5.66 17.77
N LEU A 161 0.97 -6.42 18.80
CA LEU A 161 2.32 -6.22 19.37
C LEU A 161 3.37 -6.96 18.56
N LEU A 162 3.00 -8.02 17.96
CA LEU A 162 4.03 -8.79 17.22
C LEU A 162 4.58 -7.98 16.05
N PRO A 163 3.73 -7.51 15.20
CA PRO A 163 4.29 -6.72 14.09
C PRO A 163 5.06 -5.49 14.58
N LEU A 164 4.55 -4.83 15.62
CA LEU A 164 5.27 -3.66 16.17
C LEU A 164 6.68 -4.05 16.65
N TRP A 165 6.75 -5.13 17.40
CA TRP A 165 8.08 -5.59 17.87
C TRP A 165 8.97 -6.00 16.70
N SER A 166 8.40 -6.67 15.81
CA SER A 166 9.22 -7.14 14.68
C SER A 166 9.81 -5.96 13.91
N MET A 167 9.01 -4.95 13.77
CA MET A 167 9.47 -3.78 13.00
C MET A 167 10.56 -3.02 13.77
N LYS A 168 10.34 -2.82 15.00
CA LYS A 168 11.29 -1.99 15.77
C LYS A 168 12.60 -2.73 16.00
N VAL A 169 12.52 -3.99 16.18
CA VAL A 169 13.79 -4.76 16.31
C VAL A 169 14.58 -4.70 14.99
N GLU A 170 13.92 -4.79 13.96
CA GLU A 170 14.62 -4.73 12.66
C GLU A 170 15.21 -3.33 12.41
N GLU A 171 14.44 -2.32 12.69
CA GLU A 171 14.99 -0.95 12.54
C GLU A 171 16.28 -0.79 13.33
N LEU A 172 16.21 -1.33 14.50
CA LEU A 172 17.42 -1.24 15.33
C LEU A 172 18.58 -2.02 14.71
N ARG A 173 18.28 -3.19 14.15
CA ARG A 173 19.35 -3.97 13.49
C ARG A 173 19.94 -3.20 12.32
N LEU A 174 19.11 -2.61 11.51
CA LEU A 174 19.60 -1.91 10.30
C LEU A 174 20.38 -0.66 10.70
N GLU A 175 19.85 0.05 11.69
CA GLU A 175 20.63 1.23 12.16
C GLU A 175 22.00 0.82 12.70
N GLY A 176 21.95 -0.28 13.46
CA GLY A 176 23.24 -0.79 13.97
C GLY A 176 24.21 -1.17 12.84
N LEU A 177 23.70 -1.88 11.82
CA LEU A 177 24.57 -2.31 10.70
C LEU A 177 25.09 -1.10 9.92
N GLN A 178 24.20 -0.07 9.74
CA GLN A 178 24.65 1.12 9.02
C GLN A 178 25.76 1.84 9.81
N LYS A 179 25.59 1.88 11.10
CA LYS A 179 26.64 2.49 11.94
C LYS A 179 27.96 1.71 11.83
N ILE A 180 27.83 0.40 11.84
CA ILE A 180 29.05 -0.43 11.71
C ILE A 180 29.70 -0.17 10.34
N TYR A 181 28.88 -0.12 9.33
CA TYR A 181 29.40 0.12 7.96
C TYR A 181 30.13 1.46 7.90
N ASP A 182 29.49 2.49 8.41
CA ASP A 182 30.12 3.83 8.37
C ASP A 182 31.46 3.83 9.13
N SER A 183 31.47 3.09 10.27
CA SER A 183 32.72 3.02 11.05
C SER A 183 33.82 2.26 10.30
N LEU A 184 33.37 1.25 9.57
CA LEU A 184 34.36 0.43 8.83
C LEU A 184 34.98 1.24 7.69
N LEU A 185 34.28 2.29 7.17
CA LEU A 185 34.79 3.08 6.02
C LEU A 185 35.51 4.33 6.51
N SER A 186 35.34 4.54 7.82
CA SER A 186 36.03 5.75 8.33
C SER A 186 37.51 5.46 8.60
N ASP A 187 38.37 6.59 8.55
CA ASP A 187 39.83 6.43 8.82
C ASP A 187 40.08 6.24 10.32
N GLY A 188 39.00 6.00 11.10
CA GLY A 188 39.13 5.87 12.56
C GLY A 188 39.84 4.58 12.97
N ALA A 189 40.36 4.52 14.29
CA ALA A 189 41.06 3.33 14.87
C ALA A 189 40.13 2.11 14.90
N VAL A 190 40.71 0.92 14.64
CA VAL A 190 39.98 -0.37 14.64
C VAL A 190 39.21 -0.53 15.96
N ASP A 191 39.70 0.14 16.97
CA ASP A 191 39.01 0.04 18.29
C ASP A 191 37.65 0.74 18.25
N ASP A 192 37.58 1.71 17.45
CA ASP A 192 36.27 2.39 17.33
C ASP A 192 35.23 1.48 16.65
N VAL A 193 35.70 0.74 15.66
CA VAL A 193 34.78 -0.19 14.97
C VAL A 193 34.35 -1.31 15.92
N ILE A 194 35.31 -1.75 16.72
CA ILE A 194 35.00 -2.83 17.68
C ILE A 194 33.97 -2.31 18.70
N GLU A 195 34.22 -1.12 19.14
CA GLU A 195 33.25 -0.55 20.11
C GLU A 195 31.85 -0.46 19.48
N ASP A 196 31.76 0.01 18.25
CA ASP A 196 30.45 0.11 17.59
C ASP A 196 29.79 -1.26 17.43
N LEU A 197 30.60 -2.32 17.07
CA LEU A 197 30.03 -3.67 16.95
C LEU A 197 29.49 -4.15 18.31
N GLU A 198 30.23 -3.85 19.42
CA GLU A 198 29.78 -4.30 20.76
C GLU A 198 28.54 -3.53 21.20
N THR A 199 28.61 -2.21 20.87
CA THR A 199 27.46 -1.40 21.27
C THR A 199 26.19 -1.85 20.52
N THR A 200 26.32 -2.11 19.25
CA THR A 200 25.15 -2.58 18.49
C THR A 200 24.64 -3.93 19.02
N LYS A 201 25.55 -4.80 19.30
CA LYS A 201 25.15 -6.10 19.87
C LYS A 201 24.43 -5.91 21.22
N ASP A 202 24.95 -5.07 22.06
CA ASP A 202 24.35 -4.86 23.40
C ASP A 202 22.97 -4.20 23.25
N SER A 203 22.88 -3.29 22.34
CA SER A 203 21.58 -2.62 22.13
C SER A 203 20.51 -3.62 21.68
N ILE A 204 20.88 -4.58 20.77
CA ILE A 204 19.89 -5.58 20.30
C ILE A 204 19.48 -6.47 21.48
N LYS A 205 20.48 -6.77 22.27
CA LYS A 205 20.16 -7.62 23.43
C LYS A 205 19.24 -6.89 24.42
N GLU A 206 19.53 -5.61 24.53
CA GLU A 206 18.74 -4.84 25.51
C GLU A 206 17.27 -4.74 25.06
N ILE A 207 17.03 -4.55 23.85
CA ILE A 207 15.64 -4.41 23.38
C ILE A 207 14.91 -5.76 23.49
N LEU A 208 15.64 -6.86 23.44
CA LEU A 208 14.98 -8.18 23.47
C LEU A 208 14.73 -8.62 24.91
N ILE A 209 15.39 -7.83 25.92
CA ILE A 209 15.20 -8.18 27.34
C ILE A 209 14.64 -6.96 28.08
N GLN A 210 13.33 -6.82 28.19
CA GLN A 210 12.80 -5.57 28.80
C GLN A 210 12.36 -5.84 30.24
N ASN A 211 12.48 -7.17 30.66
CA ASN A 211 12.16 -7.39 32.09
C ASN A 211 13.43 -7.30 32.94
N PRO A 212 13.41 -6.21 33.82
CA PRO A 212 14.60 -5.95 34.64
C PRO A 212 14.90 -7.10 35.61
N SER A 213 13.93 -8.02 35.78
CA SER A 213 14.08 -9.12 36.76
C SER A 213 14.75 -10.35 36.13
N ILE A 214 15.08 -10.27 34.83
CA ILE A 214 15.67 -11.44 34.15
C ILE A 214 17.16 -11.16 33.92
N ASP A 215 18.02 -12.18 34.40
CA ASP A 215 19.47 -12.09 34.19
C ASP A 215 19.83 -11.92 32.70
N ARG A 216 20.65 -10.89 32.45
CA ARG A 216 21.02 -10.47 31.07
C ARG A 216 21.89 -11.53 30.39
N ALA A 217 22.46 -12.38 31.12
CA ALA A 217 23.34 -13.45 30.60
C ALA A 217 22.54 -14.58 29.94
N LEU A 218 21.28 -14.48 29.99
CA LEU A 218 20.46 -15.61 29.49
C LEU A 218 19.62 -15.14 28.30
N ALA A 219 20.08 -14.02 27.56
CA ALA A 219 19.31 -13.42 26.46
C ALA A 219 19.41 -14.33 25.21
N PRO A 220 18.19 -14.56 24.42
CA PRO A 220 18.33 -15.31 23.16
C PRO A 220 19.39 -14.69 22.24
N GLN A 221 20.17 -15.77 21.71
CA GLN A 221 21.19 -15.23 20.77
C GLN A 221 20.53 -14.82 19.44
N ASP A 222 20.46 -13.53 19.26
CA ASP A 222 19.97 -12.96 17.98
C ASP A 222 20.88 -13.39 16.82
N PRO A 223 20.29 -13.98 15.70
CA PRO A 223 21.08 -14.45 14.55
C PRO A 223 22.10 -13.39 14.09
N LEU A 224 21.71 -12.10 14.13
CA LEU A 224 22.68 -11.07 13.73
C LEU A 224 23.84 -10.98 14.75
N SER A 225 23.51 -11.22 15.96
CA SER A 225 24.58 -11.16 16.98
C SER A 225 25.68 -12.20 16.70
N ASP A 226 25.36 -13.32 16.11
CA ASP A 226 26.36 -14.33 15.75
C ASP A 226 27.27 -13.85 14.61
N ILE A 227 26.61 -13.23 13.72
CA ILE A 227 27.41 -12.71 12.58
C ILE A 227 28.36 -11.61 13.08
N ILE A 228 27.81 -10.75 14.01
CA ILE A 228 28.66 -9.67 14.54
C ILE A 228 29.82 -10.26 15.35
N ASP A 229 29.59 -11.31 16.09
CA ASP A 229 30.67 -11.96 16.86
C ASP A 229 31.80 -12.44 15.93
N LYS A 230 31.31 -12.96 14.83
CA LYS A 230 32.33 -13.40 13.84
C LYS A 230 33.19 -12.22 13.36
N TRP A 231 32.55 -11.12 13.09
CA TRP A 231 33.31 -9.94 12.66
C TRP A 231 34.23 -9.43 13.77
N LEU A 232 33.69 -9.48 15.01
CA LEU A 232 34.49 -9.02 16.16
C LEU A 232 35.75 -9.87 16.33
N ARG A 233 35.62 -11.15 16.21
CA ARG A 233 36.78 -12.04 16.39
C ARG A 233 37.85 -11.77 15.33
N THR A 234 37.36 -11.47 14.12
CA THR A 234 38.32 -11.19 13.04
C THR A 234 39.07 -9.88 13.31
N LEU A 235 38.40 -8.89 13.81
CA LEU A 235 39.04 -7.57 13.98
C LEU A 235 39.91 -7.57 15.24
N ILE A 236 39.49 -8.33 16.28
CA ILE A 236 40.33 -8.42 17.49
C ILE A 236 41.64 -9.13 17.17
N GLY A 237 41.56 -10.15 16.32
CA GLY A 237 42.76 -10.89 15.91
C GLY A 237 43.69 -10.06 15.02
N ASP A 238 43.17 -8.96 14.47
CA ASP A 238 43.93 -8.17 13.49
C ASP A 238 44.63 -6.98 14.16
N ARG A 239 44.46 -6.83 15.51
CA ARG A 239 44.93 -5.61 16.21
C ARG A 239 46.45 -5.48 16.10
N GLU A 240 47.08 -6.62 15.90
CA GLU A 240 48.56 -6.57 15.95
C GLU A 240 49.13 -6.80 14.54
N LEU A 241 48.28 -6.76 13.51
CA LEU A 241 48.73 -7.02 12.13
C LEU A 241 49.01 -5.69 11.43
N PRO A 242 49.84 -5.73 10.31
CA PRO A 242 50.14 -4.51 9.56
C PRO A 242 48.86 -3.82 9.04
N ARG A 243 48.91 -2.46 8.94
CA ARG A 243 47.77 -1.58 8.60
C ARG A 243 47.13 -1.99 7.27
N ARG A 244 47.92 -2.49 6.35
CA ARG A 244 47.39 -2.92 5.04
C ARG A 244 46.44 -4.11 5.19
N ILE A 245 46.77 -5.07 6.04
CA ILE A 245 45.94 -6.29 6.25
C ILE A 245 44.67 -5.91 7.04
N ILE A 246 44.81 -4.95 7.92
CA ILE A 246 43.63 -4.47 8.69
C ILE A 246 42.67 -3.75 7.74
N GLY A 247 43.28 -2.96 6.83
CA GLY A 247 42.45 -2.26 5.83
C GLY A 247 41.72 -3.23 4.91
N GLU A 248 42.34 -4.36 4.47
CA GLU A 248 41.70 -5.35 3.58
C GLU A 248 40.55 -6.07 4.32
N ASN A 249 40.79 -6.39 5.55
CA ASN A 249 39.74 -7.10 6.31
C ASN A 249 38.56 -6.16 6.61
N ARG A 250 38.93 -4.89 6.85
CA ARG A 250 37.83 -3.94 7.05
C ARG A 250 36.95 -3.83 5.80
N GLN A 251 37.58 -3.77 4.72
CA GLN A 251 36.82 -3.68 3.45
C GLN A 251 36.00 -4.96 3.22
N LYS A 252 36.62 -6.09 3.54
CA LYS A 252 35.87 -7.35 3.38
C LYS A 252 34.62 -7.34 4.29
N ILE A 253 34.80 -6.97 5.51
CA ILE A 253 33.65 -6.97 6.44
C ILE A 253 32.63 -5.92 5.97
N ALA A 254 33.14 -4.80 5.49
CA ALA A 254 32.21 -3.77 4.98
C ALA A 254 31.34 -4.33 3.84
N SER A 255 31.95 -5.09 2.92
CA SER A 255 31.15 -5.72 1.84
C SER A 255 30.13 -6.70 2.40
N GLU A 256 30.49 -7.46 3.42
CA GLU A 256 29.53 -8.40 4.02
C GLU A 256 28.38 -7.66 4.73
N VAL A 257 28.83 -6.52 5.42
CA VAL A 257 27.78 -5.75 6.10
C VAL A 257 26.79 -5.21 5.06
N MET A 258 27.32 -4.68 3.97
CA MET A 258 26.43 -4.15 2.91
C MET A 258 25.52 -5.25 2.35
N GLU A 259 26.09 -6.41 2.14
CA GLU A 259 25.25 -7.51 1.65
C GLU A 259 24.14 -7.86 2.66
N GLU A 260 24.53 -7.85 3.92
CA GLU A 260 23.52 -8.15 4.94
C GLU A 260 22.42 -7.06 4.96
N ILE A 261 22.88 -5.77 4.88
CA ILE A 261 21.89 -4.68 4.80
C ILE A 261 20.97 -4.90 3.58
N ARG A 262 21.59 -5.29 2.46
CA ARG A 262 20.79 -5.52 1.24
C ARG A 262 19.81 -6.68 1.43
N VAL A 263 20.33 -7.77 2.03
CA VAL A 263 19.45 -8.94 2.23
C VAL A 263 18.30 -8.55 3.17
N ARG A 264 18.61 -7.81 4.15
CA ARG A 264 17.56 -7.49 5.15
C ARG A 264 16.64 -6.39 4.62
N LYS A 265 17.21 -5.54 3.59
CA LYS A 265 16.34 -4.54 2.93
C LYS A 265 15.61 -5.17 1.75
N GLY A 266 15.92 -6.59 1.51
CA GLY A 266 15.10 -7.26 0.48
C GLY A 266 15.74 -7.18 -0.91
N ALA A 267 17.02 -6.68 -1.21
CA ALA A 267 17.73 -6.46 -2.49
C ALA A 267 18.59 -7.66 -2.87
N GLY A 268 18.55 -8.92 -2.14
CA GLY A 268 19.38 -10.12 -2.50
C GLY A 268 18.50 -11.36 -2.51
N SER A 269 18.60 -12.30 -3.63
CA SER A 269 18.10 -13.69 -3.82
C SER A 269 18.58 -14.61 -2.69
N VAL A 270 17.85 -14.69 -1.45
CA VAL A 270 18.10 -15.98 -0.77
C VAL A 270 17.14 -16.08 0.43
N SER A 271 16.49 -17.36 0.63
CA SER A 271 15.88 -18.50 1.34
C SER A 271 15.13 -18.01 2.59
N LEU A 272 13.85 -18.37 2.63
CA LEU A 272 12.51 -18.52 3.22
C LEU A 272 12.57 -19.01 4.66
N GLU A 273 13.24 -18.30 5.63
CA GLU A 273 12.65 -18.66 6.96
C GLU A 273 13.24 -17.75 8.04
N GLU A 274 13.21 -16.32 7.81
CA GLU A 274 13.35 -15.36 8.93
C GLU A 274 13.35 -13.92 8.39
N ALA A 275 13.03 -13.71 7.02
CA ALA A 275 12.94 -12.58 6.09
C ALA A 275 11.46 -12.23 5.84
N ASP A 276 10.47 -12.61 6.75
CA ASP A 276 9.02 -12.76 6.54
C ASP A 276 8.29 -11.49 6.97
N LEU A 277 9.03 -10.41 7.50
CA LEU A 277 8.31 -9.19 7.92
C LEU A 277 8.92 -7.94 7.27
N GLN A 278 10.13 -8.12 6.56
CA GLN A 278 10.95 -7.00 6.02
C GLN A 278 10.82 -6.95 4.49
N ARG A 279 10.55 -8.10 3.76
CA ARG A 279 10.18 -8.09 2.33
C ARG A 279 8.83 -7.39 2.11
N MET A 280 8.15 -7.01 3.21
CA MET A 280 6.78 -6.46 3.13
C MET A 280 6.85 -4.92 3.04
N THR A 281 8.09 -4.18 3.26
CA THR A 281 8.13 -2.69 3.32
C THR A 281 8.69 -2.14 2.01
N LEU A 282 9.37 -3.00 1.07
CA LEU A 282 10.09 -2.41 -0.09
C LEU A 282 9.37 -2.78 -1.39
N THR A 283 8.31 -3.70 -1.37
CA THR A 283 7.58 -4.13 -2.58
C THR A 283 6.09 -3.84 -2.42
N GLN A 284 5.74 -3.15 -1.19
CA GLN A 284 4.31 -3.05 -0.83
C GLN A 284 3.76 -1.70 -1.30
N TRP A 285 3.06 -1.77 -2.37
CA TRP A 285 2.26 -0.63 -2.88
C TRP A 285 1.86 0.32 -1.74
N ASN A 286 2.60 1.43 -1.67
CA ASN A 286 2.18 2.46 -0.68
C ASN A 286 0.69 2.81 -0.83
N ILE A 287 -0.13 2.08 -0.01
CA ILE A 287 -1.51 2.61 0.04
C ILE A 287 -1.48 4.13 0.18
N HIS A 288 -1.17 4.80 -0.86
CA HIS A 288 -1.10 6.28 -0.75
C HIS A 288 -2.50 6.87 -0.98
N ALA A 289 -3.57 5.92 -0.62
CA ALA A 289 -4.91 6.50 -0.90
C ALA A 289 -5.55 6.95 0.42
N LEU A 290 -5.77 8.37 0.73
CA LEU A 290 -6.78 8.86 1.71
C LEU A 290 -8.06 8.02 1.65
N ARG A 291 -7.97 6.83 2.20
CA ARG A 291 -9.14 5.93 2.21
C ARG A 291 -10.13 6.37 3.30
N PRO A 292 -11.30 5.94 3.09
CA PRO A 292 -12.35 6.12 4.11
C PRO A 292 -11.88 5.62 5.49
N ASP A 293 -10.53 4.93 5.50
CA ASP A 293 -10.20 4.38 6.83
C ASP A 293 -9.32 5.37 7.60
N GLY A 294 -9.27 6.81 7.08
CA GLY A 294 -8.82 7.85 8.01
C GLY A 294 -7.58 8.57 7.47
N PRO A 295 -7.06 9.68 8.11
CA PRO A 295 -5.94 10.49 7.63
C PRO A 295 -4.65 9.67 7.50
N SER A 296 -3.82 10.02 6.44
CA SER A 296 -2.54 9.33 6.21
C SER A 296 -1.55 9.67 7.33
N ALA A 297 -1.17 8.56 8.21
CA ALA A 297 -0.04 8.70 9.17
C ALA A 297 1.27 8.31 8.50
N THR A 298 1.78 9.25 7.61
CA THR A 298 2.90 8.93 6.69
C THR A 298 4.13 8.46 7.50
N ALA A 299 4.29 9.23 8.69
CA ALA A 299 5.51 8.84 9.44
C ALA A 299 5.39 7.42 9.98
N HIS A 300 4.13 6.95 10.00
CA HIS A 300 3.97 5.61 10.62
C HIS A 300 3.40 4.61 9.61
N GLU A 301 3.43 4.86 8.31
CA GLU A 301 2.74 4.04 7.29
C GLU A 301 3.36 2.63 7.24
N SER A 302 4.69 2.62 7.40
CA SER A 302 5.29 1.27 7.39
C SER A 302 4.66 0.37 8.47
N MET A 303 4.47 0.97 9.65
CA MET A 303 3.83 0.22 10.76
C MET A 303 2.38 -0.12 10.41
N LEU A 304 1.60 0.78 9.95
CA LEU A 304 0.17 0.56 9.65
C LEU A 304 0.02 -0.48 8.53
N LYS A 305 0.88 -0.47 7.64
CA LYS A 305 0.81 -1.48 6.55
C LYS A 305 0.93 -2.90 7.11
N MET A 306 1.82 -3.04 8.04
CA MET A 306 1.97 -4.39 8.64
C MET A 306 0.69 -4.81 9.37
N PHE A 307 0.11 -3.82 10.03
CA PHE A 307 -1.15 -4.16 10.73
C PHE A 307 -2.25 -4.54 9.73
N ARG A 308 -2.28 -3.86 8.61
CA ARG A 308 -3.30 -4.18 7.59
C ARG A 308 -3.03 -5.56 6.97
N GLY A 309 -1.69 -5.80 6.76
CA GLY A 309 -1.29 -7.06 6.09
C GLY A 309 -1.73 -8.29 6.88
N ASN A 310 -2.20 -8.10 8.12
CA ASN A 310 -2.60 -9.28 8.91
C ASN A 310 -4.11 -9.53 8.80
N LEU A 311 -4.68 -8.62 8.08
CA LEU A 311 -6.13 -8.83 7.91
C LEU A 311 -6.44 -9.26 6.47
N ASN A 312 -7.42 -10.12 6.39
CA ASN A 312 -7.97 -10.39 5.04
C ASN A 312 -9.51 -10.28 5.05
N ILE A 313 -9.92 -9.22 4.41
CA ILE A 313 -11.36 -8.87 4.52
C ILE A 313 -12.19 -9.86 3.70
N LEU A 314 -11.54 -10.71 2.98
CA LEU A 314 -12.34 -11.73 2.25
C LEU A 314 -12.83 -12.82 3.20
N ASN A 315 -12.36 -12.74 4.46
CA ASN A 315 -12.92 -13.68 5.47
C ASN A 315 -14.33 -13.25 5.90
N TYR A 316 -14.62 -12.12 5.52
CA TYR A 316 -15.98 -11.64 5.82
C TYR A 316 -16.92 -11.91 4.65
N GLU A 317 -17.81 -12.89 4.77
CA GLU A 317 -18.62 -13.41 3.65
C GLU A 317 -19.60 -12.36 3.11
N PRO A 318 -20.14 -11.58 3.96
CA PRO A 318 -21.08 -10.59 3.42
C PRO A 318 -20.41 -9.64 2.41
N LEU A 319 -19.23 -9.29 2.68
CA LEU A 319 -18.53 -8.43 1.70
C LEU A 319 -18.38 -9.13 0.34
N VAL A 320 -18.00 -10.38 0.35
CA VAL A 320 -17.81 -11.11 -0.91
C VAL A 320 -19.14 -11.20 -1.67
N THR A 321 -20.17 -11.50 -0.95
CA THR A 321 -21.49 -11.62 -1.60
C THR A 321 -21.93 -10.26 -2.17
N LEU A 322 -21.68 -9.25 -1.38
CA LEU A 322 -22.02 -7.91 -1.89
C LEU A 322 -21.25 -7.58 -3.17
N CYS A 323 -19.98 -7.82 -3.20
CA CYS A 323 -19.19 -7.56 -4.41
C CYS A 323 -19.71 -8.37 -5.60
N GLN A 324 -20.12 -9.59 -5.30
CA GLN A 324 -20.68 -10.43 -6.40
C GLN A 324 -21.96 -9.80 -6.95
N THR A 325 -22.74 -9.29 -6.01
CA THR A 325 -24.03 -8.71 -6.44
C THR A 325 -23.80 -7.40 -7.21
N LEU A 326 -22.75 -6.73 -6.80
CA LEU A 326 -22.57 -5.38 -7.40
C LEU A 326 -21.69 -5.48 -8.65
N SER A 327 -21.18 -6.67 -8.97
CA SER A 327 -20.16 -6.79 -10.02
C SER A 327 -20.74 -6.38 -11.38
N SER A 328 -22.03 -6.53 -11.56
CA SER A 328 -22.58 -6.21 -12.90
C SER A 328 -23.24 -4.83 -12.87
N LEU A 329 -23.18 -4.18 -11.70
CA LEU A 329 -23.91 -2.90 -11.59
C LEU A 329 -22.94 -1.74 -11.84
N GLU A 330 -23.38 -0.77 -12.68
CA GLU A 330 -22.55 0.43 -12.92
C GLU A 330 -23.30 1.68 -12.49
N ARG A 331 -23.65 1.59 -11.26
CA ARG A 331 -24.36 2.76 -10.67
C ARG A 331 -23.61 3.22 -9.41
N ALA A 332 -23.46 4.59 -9.44
CA ALA A 332 -22.73 5.14 -8.26
C ALA A 332 -23.67 5.22 -7.06
N GLY A 333 -23.07 5.14 -5.86
CA GLY A 333 -23.86 5.38 -4.61
C GLY A 333 -24.32 4.07 -3.98
N ARG A 334 -23.87 2.99 -4.46
CA ARG A 334 -24.15 1.69 -3.82
C ARG A 334 -22.95 1.23 -3.01
N PRO A 335 -23.23 0.11 -2.12
CA PRO A 335 -24.49 -0.48 -1.70
C PRO A 335 -25.30 0.46 -0.80
N VAL A 336 -26.66 0.20 -0.78
CA VAL A 336 -27.55 0.86 0.22
C VAL A 336 -27.87 -0.12 1.35
N ALA A 337 -28.45 0.42 2.41
CA ALA A 337 -28.69 -0.39 3.64
C ALA A 337 -29.51 -1.65 3.31
N SER A 338 -30.44 -1.51 2.38
CA SER A 338 -31.28 -2.69 2.05
C SER A 338 -30.44 -3.82 1.42
N GLU A 339 -29.47 -3.45 0.62
CA GLU A 339 -28.59 -4.50 0.02
C GLU A 339 -27.71 -5.14 1.09
N VAL A 340 -27.31 -4.31 2.04
CA VAL A 340 -26.51 -4.89 3.14
C VAL A 340 -27.38 -5.82 3.99
N GLU A 341 -28.57 -5.40 4.21
CA GLU A 341 -29.50 -6.25 4.98
C GLU A 341 -29.68 -7.62 4.31
N GLU A 342 -29.70 -7.60 3.02
CA GLU A 342 -29.92 -8.88 2.29
C GLU A 342 -28.73 -9.83 2.46
N VAL A 343 -27.54 -9.25 2.60
CA VAL A 343 -26.38 -10.17 2.63
C VAL A 343 -26.01 -10.48 4.08
N THR A 344 -26.40 -9.66 5.01
CA THR A 344 -25.98 -9.91 6.41
C THR A 344 -27.14 -10.56 7.18
N ASN A 345 -28.33 -10.57 6.63
CA ASN A 345 -29.55 -11.06 7.31
C ASN A 345 -29.77 -10.37 8.66
N THR A 346 -29.43 -9.09 8.77
CA THR A 346 -29.66 -8.34 10.02
C THR A 346 -30.79 -7.34 9.80
N ARG A 347 -31.36 -6.82 10.97
CA ARG A 347 -32.43 -5.79 10.88
C ARG A 347 -31.92 -4.53 10.18
N ILE A 348 -32.89 -3.66 9.70
CA ILE A 348 -32.56 -2.51 8.82
C ILE A 348 -31.69 -1.51 9.61
N ARG A 349 -32.03 -1.31 10.86
CA ARG A 349 -31.22 -0.33 11.62
C ARG A 349 -29.75 -0.78 11.73
N MET A 350 -29.48 -2.02 11.94
CA MET A 350 -28.10 -2.55 12.05
C MET A 350 -27.41 -2.57 10.67
N SER A 351 -28.20 -2.60 9.65
CA SER A 351 -27.62 -2.59 8.29
C SER A 351 -27.03 -1.21 7.95
N HIS A 352 -27.62 -0.17 8.54
CA HIS A 352 -27.04 1.16 8.29
C HIS A 352 -25.65 1.30 8.93
N TYR A 353 -25.58 0.76 10.10
CA TYR A 353 -24.26 0.82 10.76
C TYR A 353 -23.25 -0.09 10.05
N THR A 354 -23.74 -1.20 9.61
CA THR A 354 -22.83 -2.11 8.90
C THR A 354 -22.39 -1.51 7.56
N LEU A 355 -23.33 -0.84 6.92
CA LEU A 355 -22.97 -0.18 5.64
C LEU A 355 -21.81 0.79 5.85
N GLN A 356 -21.86 1.46 6.88
CA GLN A 356 -20.76 2.41 7.15
C GLN A 356 -19.43 1.66 7.35
N ARG A 357 -19.46 0.55 8.00
CA ARG A 357 -18.22 -0.22 8.21
C ARG A 357 -17.74 -0.87 6.90
N ILE A 358 -18.76 -1.31 6.14
CA ILE A 358 -18.38 -1.93 4.85
C ILE A 358 -17.73 -0.86 3.96
N GLY A 359 -18.24 0.44 4.15
CA GLY A 359 -17.64 1.54 3.37
C GLY A 359 -16.14 1.67 3.60
N LEU A 360 -15.63 1.03 4.74
CA LEU A 360 -14.17 1.12 5.00
C LEU A 360 -13.41 0.07 4.19
N VAL A 361 -14.11 -0.97 3.77
CA VAL A 361 -13.31 -2.07 3.16
C VAL A 361 -13.82 -2.32 1.73
N LEU A 362 -14.78 -1.54 1.30
CA LEU A 362 -15.29 -1.65 -0.08
C LEU A 362 -14.91 -0.39 -0.85
N THR A 363 -14.55 -0.60 -2.11
CA THR A 363 -14.06 0.56 -2.89
C THR A 363 -14.90 0.67 -4.18
N GLU A 364 -15.19 2.03 -4.43
CA GLU A 364 -15.74 2.31 -5.77
C GLU A 364 -14.62 2.71 -6.74
N ARG A 365 -14.51 1.86 -7.71
CA ARG A 365 -13.38 2.14 -8.63
C ARG A 365 -13.93 2.63 -9.97
N PHE A 366 -13.55 3.98 -10.23
CA PHE A 366 -13.95 4.52 -11.54
C PHE A 366 -12.76 4.48 -12.50
N PHE A 367 -13.03 4.07 -13.66
CA PHE A 367 -11.90 4.19 -14.61
C PHE A 367 -12.43 4.73 -15.94
N PRO A 368 -11.64 5.68 -16.48
CA PRO A 368 -12.10 6.43 -17.66
C PRO A 368 -11.98 5.61 -18.96
N THR A 369 -13.04 5.80 -19.78
CA THR A 369 -12.93 5.23 -21.15
C THR A 369 -12.19 6.23 -22.04
N MET A 370 -10.89 5.99 -22.18
CA MET A 370 -10.03 6.99 -22.86
C MET A 370 -10.46 7.17 -24.32
N THR A 371 -10.86 6.12 -24.93
CA THR A 371 -11.24 6.22 -26.37
C THR A 371 -12.49 7.08 -26.53
N LYS A 372 -13.40 7.08 -25.55
CA LYS A 372 -14.61 7.92 -25.66
C LYS A 372 -14.26 9.41 -25.54
N MET A 373 -13.17 9.61 -24.93
CA MET A 373 -12.77 11.02 -24.79
C MET A 373 -11.72 11.40 -25.83
N GLY A 374 -11.45 10.46 -26.76
CA GLY A 374 -10.41 10.73 -27.77
C GLY A 374 -9.01 10.79 -27.17
N LEU A 375 -8.80 10.11 -26.06
CA LEU A 375 -7.48 10.14 -25.40
C LEU A 375 -6.89 8.73 -25.35
N ARG A 376 -5.63 8.67 -24.93
CA ARG A 376 -4.96 7.38 -24.70
C ARG A 376 -3.86 7.56 -23.65
N TYR A 377 -3.43 6.38 -23.10
CA TYR A 377 -2.27 6.44 -22.18
C TYR A 377 -0.97 6.18 -22.93
N ARG A 378 0.04 6.87 -22.50
CA ARG A 378 1.40 6.53 -22.96
C ARG A 378 2.31 6.22 -21.76
N TYR A 379 2.87 4.99 -21.91
CA TYR A 379 3.87 4.61 -20.89
C TYR A 379 5.30 4.81 -21.43
N VAL A 380 6.08 5.53 -20.56
CA VAL A 380 7.49 5.73 -20.96
C VAL A 380 8.39 5.10 -19.89
N PHE A 381 9.18 4.09 -20.39
CA PHE A 381 10.06 3.38 -19.45
C PHE A 381 11.50 3.86 -19.67
N THR A 382 12.14 4.26 -18.50
CA THR A 382 13.54 4.76 -18.62
C THR A 382 14.47 3.95 -17.73
N GLU A 383 15.74 4.03 -18.02
CA GLU A 383 16.74 3.23 -17.25
C GLU A 383 17.01 3.89 -15.89
N LYS A 384 16.67 5.16 -15.82
CA LYS A 384 16.95 5.84 -14.53
C LYS A 384 15.67 5.90 -13.68
N HIS A 385 15.96 5.98 -12.29
CA HIS A 385 14.82 6.05 -11.34
C HIS A 385 14.05 7.37 -11.51
N LYS A 386 14.80 8.50 -11.75
CA LYS A 386 14.09 9.79 -11.92
C LYS A 386 13.82 10.06 -13.40
N PRO A 387 12.58 9.68 -13.76
CA PRO A 387 12.32 9.81 -15.21
C PRO A 387 12.40 11.26 -15.69
N ILE A 388 13.09 11.59 -16.82
CA ILE A 388 13.47 12.91 -17.37
C ILE A 388 12.31 13.45 -18.21
N VAL A 389 11.08 12.69 -18.18
CA VAL A 389 10.11 13.15 -19.19
C VAL A 389 9.01 13.95 -18.47
N ARG A 390 9.02 15.28 -18.79
CA ARG A 390 7.99 16.15 -18.17
C ARG A 390 6.89 16.46 -19.19
N SER A 391 5.66 16.19 -18.76
CA SER A 391 4.50 16.45 -19.64
C SER A 391 3.31 16.93 -18.79
N LYS A 392 2.53 17.87 -19.51
CA LYS A 392 1.28 18.31 -18.83
C LYS A 392 0.29 17.15 -18.67
N GLY A 393 0.53 16.09 -19.40
CA GLY A 393 -0.37 14.92 -19.32
C GLY A 393 0.10 13.87 -18.33
N LEU A 394 1.00 14.21 -17.42
CA LEU A 394 1.53 13.21 -16.48
C LEU A 394 0.45 12.81 -15.47
N VAL A 395 0.30 11.40 -15.41
CA VAL A 395 -0.77 10.98 -14.45
C VAL A 395 -0.18 10.02 -13.42
N GLU A 396 0.98 9.39 -13.80
CA GLU A 396 1.62 8.49 -12.80
C GLU A 396 3.13 8.50 -13.00
N ARG A 397 3.73 8.29 -11.75
CA ARG A 397 5.18 8.02 -11.75
C ARG A 397 5.49 6.79 -10.90
N MET A 398 6.42 5.94 -11.61
CA MET A 398 6.67 4.68 -10.89
C MET A 398 8.18 4.40 -10.88
N VAL A 399 8.59 3.80 -9.67
CA VAL A 399 9.97 3.30 -9.58
C VAL A 399 9.97 1.76 -9.61
N LEU A 400 10.82 1.29 -10.61
CA LEU A 400 10.83 -0.18 -10.80
C LEU A 400 12.17 -0.77 -10.37
N SER A 401 12.13 -2.03 -9.96
CA SER A 401 13.38 -2.74 -9.64
C SER A 401 13.47 -4.04 -10.45
N GLU A 402 14.85 -4.43 -10.58
CA GLU A 402 15.13 -5.77 -11.16
C GLU A 402 14.75 -5.81 -12.64
N SER A 403 14.84 -4.57 -13.26
CA SER A 403 14.67 -4.48 -14.72
C SER A 403 15.69 -3.49 -15.30
N SER A 404 15.96 -3.71 -16.64
CA SER A 404 16.85 -2.73 -17.28
C SER A 404 16.26 -1.32 -17.25
N HIS A 405 15.01 -1.25 -16.86
CA HIS A 405 14.35 0.07 -16.75
C HIS A 405 13.89 0.31 -15.29
N GLU A 406 14.46 1.35 -14.71
CA GLU A 406 14.23 1.56 -13.27
C GLU A 406 13.15 2.62 -13.04
N GLY A 407 12.68 3.33 -14.19
CA GLY A 407 11.64 4.37 -14.02
C GLY A 407 10.56 4.23 -15.09
N CYS A 408 9.26 4.63 -14.62
CA CYS A 408 8.14 4.62 -15.57
C CYS A 408 7.23 5.81 -15.28
N THR A 409 6.98 6.54 -16.45
CA THR A 409 5.96 7.60 -16.30
C THR A 409 4.78 7.32 -17.23
N VAL A 410 3.59 7.72 -16.76
CA VAL A 410 2.35 7.47 -17.54
C VAL A 410 1.72 8.83 -17.87
N HIS A 411 1.33 8.94 -19.15
CA HIS A 411 0.80 10.24 -19.57
C HIS A 411 -0.51 10.03 -20.33
N ILE A 412 -1.37 11.04 -20.13
CA ILE A 412 -2.58 11.02 -20.96
C ILE A 412 -2.37 12.01 -22.12
N GLU A 413 -2.79 11.56 -23.28
CA GLU A 413 -2.61 12.41 -24.47
C GLU A 413 -3.68 12.08 -25.51
N PRO A 414 -3.90 13.06 -26.48
CA PRO A 414 -4.88 12.75 -27.55
C PRO A 414 -4.40 11.58 -28.42
N GLU A 415 -5.37 10.93 -29.04
CA GLU A 415 -5.03 9.75 -29.86
C GLU A 415 -4.18 10.16 -31.07
N THR A 416 -4.28 11.44 -31.40
CA THR A 416 -3.55 11.89 -32.61
C THR A 416 -2.14 12.35 -32.24
N SER A 417 -1.81 12.34 -30.99
CA SER A 417 -0.49 12.83 -30.56
C SER A 417 0.63 11.91 -31.05
N GLN A 418 1.77 12.55 -31.43
CA GLN A 418 2.93 11.75 -31.89
C GLN A 418 3.90 11.48 -30.75
N GLY A 419 3.55 12.03 -29.59
CA GLY A 419 4.38 11.74 -28.41
C GLY A 419 5.52 12.77 -28.28
N PRO A 420 6.41 12.61 -27.31
CA PRO A 420 7.48 13.60 -27.08
C PRO A 420 8.50 13.64 -28.23
N SER A 421 8.79 14.88 -28.93
CA SER A 421 9.62 15.07 -30.16
C SER A 421 11.07 15.36 -29.78
N GLU A 422 11.55 15.61 -28.34
CA GLU A 422 12.97 16.01 -28.15
C GLU A 422 13.40 15.71 -26.72
N SER A 423 12.95 14.52 -26.06
CA SER A 423 13.38 14.43 -24.64
C SER A 423 13.34 12.97 -24.19
N ILE A 424 13.51 11.96 -25.32
CA ILE A 424 13.44 10.63 -24.67
C ILE A 424 14.76 9.89 -24.96
N PRO A 425 15.39 9.42 -23.92
CA PRO A 425 16.63 8.64 -24.14
C PRO A 425 16.44 7.54 -25.19
N SER A 426 17.42 7.38 -26.05
CA SER A 426 17.36 6.41 -27.17
C SER A 426 17.02 5.00 -26.68
N ASN A 427 17.18 4.71 -25.39
CA ASN A 427 16.89 3.33 -24.91
C ASN A 427 15.55 3.28 -24.16
N ALA A 428 14.78 4.31 -24.31
CA ALA A 428 13.49 4.30 -23.59
C ALA A 428 12.46 3.47 -24.37
N LEU A 429 11.67 2.70 -23.58
CA LEU A 429 10.57 1.94 -24.19
C LEU A 429 9.25 2.70 -24.00
N GLN A 430 8.53 2.79 -25.19
CA GLN A 430 7.24 3.50 -25.11
C GLN A 430 6.09 2.57 -25.53
N MET A 431 5.03 2.77 -24.75
CA MET A 431 3.84 1.96 -25.08
C MET A 431 2.60 2.83 -25.00
N THR A 432 1.83 2.70 -26.13
CA THR A 432 0.54 3.42 -26.05
C THR A 432 -0.62 2.43 -25.91
N VAL A 433 -1.51 2.82 -24.97
CA VAL A 433 -2.65 1.92 -24.70
C VAL A 433 -3.91 2.78 -24.52
N ASP A 434 -5.07 2.17 -24.89
CA ASP A 434 -6.26 3.07 -24.80
C ASP A 434 -7.43 2.33 -24.15
N SER A 435 -7.20 1.06 -23.74
CA SER A 435 -8.27 0.33 -23.05
C SER A 435 -7.73 -0.24 -21.73
N GLU A 436 -8.71 -0.35 -20.86
CA GLU A 436 -8.31 -0.82 -19.52
C GLU A 436 -9.23 -1.97 -19.09
N LEU A 437 -8.58 -2.99 -18.49
CA LEU A 437 -9.31 -4.15 -17.95
C LEU A 437 -8.88 -4.37 -16.49
N VAL A 438 -9.91 -4.50 -15.70
CA VAL A 438 -9.59 -4.83 -14.29
C VAL A 438 -10.22 -6.19 -13.94
N SER A 439 -9.36 -7.02 -13.27
CA SER A 439 -9.83 -8.36 -12.89
C SER A 439 -9.40 -8.66 -11.46
N MET A 440 -10.44 -9.04 -10.68
CA MET A 440 -10.14 -9.56 -9.33
C MET A 440 -10.85 -10.90 -9.12
N ARG A 441 -10.01 -11.94 -8.72
CA ARG A 441 -10.55 -13.31 -8.56
C ARG A 441 -10.64 -13.63 -7.06
N MET A 442 -11.87 -13.39 -6.54
CA MET A 442 -12.02 -13.69 -5.09
C MET A 442 -12.15 -15.19 -4.84
N ASP A 443 -12.39 -15.89 -5.90
CA ASP A 443 -12.56 -17.34 -5.76
C ASP A 443 -11.20 -18.04 -5.59
N LEU A 444 -10.14 -17.35 -5.85
CA LEU A 444 -8.81 -17.97 -5.64
C LEU A 444 -8.41 -17.90 -4.17
N TYR A 445 -9.16 -17.19 -3.42
CA TYR A 445 -8.85 -17.14 -1.98
C TYR A 445 -9.53 -18.31 -1.26
N ASP A 446 -8.68 -19.11 -0.61
CA ASP A 446 -9.19 -20.29 0.13
C ASP A 446 -9.52 -19.88 1.57
N LYS A 447 -10.84 -19.85 1.84
CA LYS A 447 -11.28 -19.32 3.16
C LYS A 447 -10.92 -20.29 4.28
N LYS A 448 -10.93 -21.55 3.88
CA LYS A 448 -10.63 -22.56 4.91
C LYS A 448 -9.17 -22.47 5.37
N ASN A 449 -8.30 -22.25 4.36
CA ASN A 449 -6.86 -22.24 4.73
C ASN A 449 -6.36 -20.81 4.88
N LYS A 450 -7.32 -19.84 4.64
CA LYS A 450 -6.96 -18.41 4.72
C LYS A 450 -5.69 -18.10 3.92
N THR A 451 -5.66 -18.68 2.69
CA THR A 451 -4.49 -18.43 1.83
C THR A 451 -4.97 -18.28 0.38
N TRP A 452 -4.12 -17.55 -0.35
CA TRP A 452 -4.43 -17.41 -1.79
C TRP A 452 -3.92 -18.64 -2.57
N LYS A 453 -4.87 -19.16 -3.35
CA LYS A 453 -4.41 -20.25 -4.26
C LYS A 453 -3.88 -19.67 -5.59
N LEU A 454 -2.52 -19.88 -5.69
CA LEU A 454 -1.99 -19.37 -6.98
C LEU A 454 -1.55 -20.56 -7.85
N GLU A 455 -2.07 -20.54 -9.03
CA GLU A 455 -1.59 -21.62 -9.91
C GLU A 455 -1.13 -21.04 -11.25
N PRO A 456 -0.14 -20.13 -11.13
CA PRO A 456 0.25 -19.51 -12.41
C PRO A 456 1.05 -20.49 -13.28
N TRP A 457 1.36 -21.74 -12.85
CA TRP A 457 2.29 -22.62 -13.58
C TRP A 457 1.51 -23.73 -14.28
N LYS A 458 0.25 -23.89 -14.01
CA LYS A 458 -0.47 -25.01 -14.65
C LYS A 458 -0.88 -24.61 -16.08
N GLN A 459 -0.49 -25.49 -17.11
CA GLN A 459 -0.90 -25.26 -18.52
C GLN A 459 -2.42 -25.30 -18.66
N ALA A 460 -3.02 -24.10 -18.99
CA ALA A 460 -4.51 -24.03 -19.04
C ALA A 460 -5.05 -25.04 -20.05
N SER A 461 -5.44 -26.23 -19.64
CA SER A 461 -6.07 -27.14 -20.62
C SER A 461 -7.43 -26.61 -21.08
N ARG A 462 -8.01 -25.43 -20.23
CA ARG A 462 -9.28 -24.74 -20.51
C ARG A 462 -9.42 -23.54 -19.56
N SER A 463 -9.77 -22.35 -20.21
CA SER A 463 -9.99 -21.13 -19.40
C SER A 463 -11.10 -21.37 -18.36
N PRO A 464 -10.68 -21.37 -17.07
CA PRO A 464 -11.75 -21.57 -16.08
C PRO A 464 -12.98 -20.71 -16.39
N GLY A 465 -14.22 -21.42 -16.42
CA GLY A 465 -15.47 -20.64 -16.57
C GLY A 465 -15.58 -19.52 -15.52
N ARG A 466 -16.21 -18.37 -15.96
CA ARG A 466 -16.43 -17.21 -15.06
C ARG A 466 -17.31 -17.62 -13.86
N THR A 467 -16.68 -17.37 -12.67
CA THR A 467 -17.49 -17.59 -11.46
C THR A 467 -18.05 -16.24 -10.95
N PRO A 468 -19.10 -16.27 -10.18
CA PRO A 468 -19.66 -15.03 -9.63
C PRO A 468 -18.63 -14.27 -8.78
N SER A 469 -17.60 -14.92 -8.32
CA SER A 469 -16.60 -14.26 -7.47
C SER A 469 -15.42 -13.74 -8.30
N TRP A 470 -15.60 -13.86 -9.57
CA TRP A 470 -14.62 -13.29 -10.51
C TRP A 470 -15.12 -11.93 -11.00
N LEU A 471 -14.53 -10.82 -10.34
CA LEU A 471 -14.94 -9.44 -10.74
C LEU A 471 -14.12 -8.96 -11.95
N LEU A 472 -14.89 -8.63 -12.99
CA LEU A 472 -14.16 -8.28 -14.22
C LEU A 472 -14.90 -7.16 -14.95
N ARG A 473 -14.05 -6.18 -15.30
CA ARG A 473 -14.66 -5.08 -16.08
C ARG A 473 -13.64 -4.52 -17.07
N GLU A 474 -14.19 -4.20 -18.23
CA GLU A 474 -13.27 -3.67 -19.26
C GLU A 474 -13.89 -2.44 -19.93
N THR A 475 -12.96 -1.51 -20.27
CA THR A 475 -13.44 -0.37 -21.07
C THR A 475 -13.41 -0.71 -22.57
N GLN A 476 -14.60 -1.08 -23.11
CA GLN A 476 -14.63 -1.54 -24.52
C GLN A 476 -14.10 -0.43 -25.44
N TYR A 477 -13.58 -0.98 -26.56
CA TYR A 477 -13.25 0.01 -27.61
C TYR A 477 -14.53 0.63 -28.18
N ASP A 478 -14.54 1.98 -27.86
CA ASP A 478 -15.79 2.60 -28.39
C ASP A 478 -15.58 3.02 -29.85
N LYS A 479 -16.45 2.44 -30.76
CA LYS A 479 -16.33 2.79 -32.20
C LYS A 479 -17.05 4.10 -32.49
N GLU A 480 -17.56 4.66 -31.40
CA GLU A 480 -18.33 5.90 -31.62
C GLU A 480 -17.39 7.11 -31.57
N THR A 481 -17.92 8.22 -32.25
CA THR A 481 -17.14 9.47 -32.27
C THR A 481 -16.86 9.97 -30.84
N PRO A 482 -15.51 10.24 -30.64
CA PRO A 482 -15.16 10.75 -29.31
C PRO A 482 -16.07 11.90 -28.86
N ARG A 483 -16.39 11.86 -27.61
CA ARG A 483 -17.18 12.96 -27.03
C ARG A 483 -16.29 13.91 -26.24
N LYS A 484 -16.65 15.11 -26.43
CA LYS A 484 -15.84 16.09 -25.67
C LYS A 484 -16.51 16.38 -24.32
N PRO A 485 -15.73 16.01 -23.23
CA PRO A 485 -16.31 16.29 -21.91
C PRO A 485 -16.47 17.80 -21.66
N THR A 486 -17.60 18.15 -20.99
CA THR A 486 -17.75 19.56 -20.58
C THR A 486 -16.71 19.95 -19.51
N GLU A 487 -16.59 21.22 -19.33
CA GLU A 487 -15.62 21.70 -18.31
C GLU A 487 -15.96 21.14 -16.91
N ARG A 488 -17.23 21.10 -16.66
CA ARG A 488 -17.61 20.59 -15.32
C ARG A 488 -17.31 19.09 -15.20
N GLN A 489 -17.54 18.34 -16.24
CA GLN A 489 -17.17 16.90 -16.20
C GLN A 489 -15.67 16.72 -15.98
N ILE A 490 -14.88 17.58 -16.60
CA ILE A 490 -13.41 17.47 -16.44
C ILE A 490 -13.03 17.79 -14.99
N ASP A 491 -13.79 18.74 -14.43
CA ASP A 491 -13.45 19.12 -13.03
C ASP A 491 -13.73 17.96 -12.07
N ILE A 492 -14.63 17.07 -12.50
CA ILE A 492 -15.05 16.01 -11.55
C ILE A 492 -14.24 14.74 -11.81
N ILE A 493 -13.75 14.54 -13.02
CA ILE A 493 -13.13 13.25 -13.41
C ILE A 493 -11.86 13.04 -12.58
N GLY A 494 -11.03 14.11 -12.45
CA GLY A 494 -9.76 13.97 -11.73
C GLY A 494 -9.96 13.47 -10.29
N PRO A 495 -10.74 14.26 -9.49
CA PRO A 495 -10.93 13.87 -8.08
C PRO A 495 -11.59 12.49 -7.96
N THR A 496 -12.47 12.15 -8.88
CA THR A 496 -13.16 10.85 -8.80
C THR A 496 -12.17 9.70 -9.06
N LEU A 497 -11.24 9.91 -9.95
CA LEU A 497 -10.26 8.84 -10.25
C LEU A 497 -9.25 8.70 -9.11
N ALA A 498 -8.98 9.85 -8.47
CA ALA A 498 -7.91 9.82 -7.45
C ALA A 498 -8.44 9.27 -6.12
N PHE A 499 -9.78 9.47 -5.85
CA PHE A 499 -10.32 9.06 -4.53
C PHE A 499 -11.25 7.87 -4.72
N ARG A 500 -10.97 6.70 -4.02
CA ARG A 500 -11.71 5.46 -4.27
C ARG A 500 -12.56 5.10 -3.04
N GLY A 501 -13.27 6.05 -2.52
CA GLY A 501 -14.19 5.80 -1.37
C GLY A 501 -15.62 5.59 -1.86
N ILE A 502 -16.43 5.06 -0.89
CA ILE A 502 -17.85 4.89 -1.26
C ILE A 502 -18.56 6.25 -1.20
N ARG A 503 -19.78 6.29 -1.47
CA ARG A 503 -20.51 7.54 -1.76
C ARG A 503 -20.30 8.57 -0.65
N ALA A 504 -20.46 8.20 0.57
CA ALA A 504 -20.35 9.21 1.65
C ALA A 504 -18.97 9.87 1.66
N SER A 505 -17.95 9.10 1.56
CA SER A 505 -16.58 9.66 1.58
C SER A 505 -16.29 10.46 0.30
N ARG A 506 -16.81 10.01 -0.77
CA ARG A 506 -16.57 10.75 -2.01
C ARG A 506 -17.26 12.12 -1.97
N MET A 507 -18.48 12.12 -1.50
CA MET A 507 -19.20 13.41 -1.50
C MET A 507 -18.56 14.38 -0.50
N TRP A 508 -18.21 13.80 0.58
CA TRP A 508 -17.46 14.66 1.52
C TRP A 508 -16.26 15.33 0.82
N MET A 509 -15.45 14.50 0.06
CA MET A 509 -14.26 15.05 -0.64
C MET A 509 -14.67 16.10 -1.67
N MET A 510 -15.71 15.84 -2.37
CA MET A 510 -16.12 16.76 -3.44
C MET A 510 -16.63 18.07 -2.84
N GLU A 511 -17.29 18.01 -1.78
CA GLU A 511 -17.77 19.24 -1.13
C GLU A 511 -16.60 20.09 -0.63
N LYS A 512 -15.60 19.43 -0.17
CA LYS A 512 -14.45 20.20 0.36
C LYS A 512 -13.69 20.92 -0.75
N ILE A 513 -13.84 20.43 -1.87
CA ILE A 513 -13.08 21.13 -2.94
C ILE A 513 -14.03 22.11 -3.66
N GLY A 514 -15.34 22.21 -3.10
CA GLY A 514 -16.20 23.34 -3.55
C GLY A 514 -17.34 22.87 -4.46
N PHE A 515 -17.58 21.57 -4.48
CA PHE A 515 -18.69 21.10 -5.34
C PHE A 515 -19.93 20.89 -4.48
N ARG A 516 -21.10 21.15 -5.15
CA ARG A 516 -22.35 20.74 -4.49
C ARG A 516 -22.65 19.26 -4.76
N PRO A 517 -23.02 18.45 -3.74
CA PRO A 517 -23.20 16.99 -3.87
C PRO A 517 -24.23 16.65 -4.96
N ARG A 518 -25.24 17.44 -5.01
CA ARG A 518 -26.27 17.11 -6.03
C ARG A 518 -25.68 17.22 -7.44
N THR A 519 -24.88 18.24 -7.65
CA THR A 519 -24.27 18.43 -8.97
C THR A 519 -23.31 17.27 -9.30
N VAL A 520 -22.58 16.87 -8.37
CA VAL A 520 -21.63 15.77 -8.60
C VAL A 520 -22.39 14.49 -8.94
N ARG A 521 -23.45 14.27 -8.26
CA ARG A 521 -24.23 13.04 -8.51
C ARG A 521 -24.80 13.04 -9.93
N ARG A 522 -25.34 14.16 -10.21
CA ARG A 522 -25.95 14.24 -11.55
C ARG A 522 -24.90 14.00 -12.66
N TYR A 523 -23.73 14.64 -12.57
CA TYR A 523 -22.73 14.51 -13.64
C TYR A 523 -22.08 13.12 -13.63
N LEU A 524 -21.94 12.59 -12.45
CA LEU A 524 -21.38 11.21 -12.44
C LEU A 524 -22.35 10.24 -13.11
N GLN A 525 -23.59 10.44 -12.74
CA GLN A 525 -24.58 9.56 -13.40
C GLN A 525 -24.55 9.75 -14.93
N THR A 526 -24.52 10.98 -15.32
CA THR A 526 -24.46 11.26 -16.77
C THR A 526 -23.22 10.61 -17.40
N MET A 527 -22.05 10.77 -16.78
CA MET A 527 -20.81 10.20 -17.36
C MET A 527 -20.87 8.67 -17.38
N LEU A 528 -21.53 8.09 -16.42
CA LEU A 528 -21.67 6.61 -16.46
C LEU A 528 -22.65 6.19 -17.55
N ASP A 529 -23.77 6.99 -17.70
CA ASP A 529 -24.76 6.65 -18.76
C ASP A 529 -24.14 6.81 -20.15
N GLU A 530 -23.18 7.75 -20.14
CA GLU A 530 -22.58 8.00 -21.48
C GLU A 530 -21.33 7.15 -21.66
N LYS A 531 -21.02 6.37 -20.66
CA LYS A 531 -19.89 5.41 -20.70
C LYS A 531 -18.55 6.15 -20.78
N ILE A 532 -18.57 7.42 -20.39
CA ILE A 532 -17.27 8.12 -20.23
C ILE A 532 -16.49 7.49 -19.07
N LEU A 533 -17.21 7.03 -18.06
CA LEU A 533 -16.60 6.29 -16.94
C LEU A 533 -17.26 4.92 -16.79
N ARG A 534 -16.44 4.07 -16.30
CA ARG A 534 -17.00 2.77 -15.87
C ARG A 534 -16.77 2.60 -14.36
N LEU A 535 -17.64 1.68 -13.84
CA LEU A 535 -17.54 1.55 -12.36
C LEU A 535 -17.51 0.07 -11.98
N LEU A 536 -16.59 -0.17 -11.01
CA LEU A 536 -16.49 -1.52 -10.45
C LEU A 536 -16.32 -1.43 -8.92
N TYR A 537 -17.14 -2.26 -8.26
CA TYR A 537 -16.95 -2.33 -6.80
C TYR A 537 -16.01 -3.49 -6.45
N THR A 538 -14.96 -3.13 -5.67
CA THR A 538 -13.99 -4.19 -5.32
C THR A 538 -13.61 -4.04 -3.83
N PRO A 539 -13.26 -5.25 -3.27
CA PRO A 539 -12.71 -5.10 -1.92
C PRO A 539 -11.44 -4.23 -1.90
N ALA A 540 -11.30 -3.61 -0.76
CA ALA A 540 -10.05 -2.82 -0.64
C ALA A 540 -8.81 -3.71 -0.65
N LEU A 541 -8.04 -3.57 -1.71
CA LEU A 541 -6.93 -4.52 -1.96
C LEU A 541 -5.92 -4.49 -0.81
N GLU A 542 -5.91 -3.40 -0.03
CA GLU A 542 -4.92 -3.28 1.08
C GLU A 542 -5.25 -4.26 2.21
N TYR A 543 -6.52 -4.66 2.23
CA TYR A 543 -6.90 -5.59 3.32
C TYR A 543 -7.09 -7.00 2.76
N CYS A 544 -6.51 -7.20 1.54
CA CYS A 544 -6.79 -8.53 0.95
C CYS A 544 -5.49 -9.35 0.93
N GLU A 545 -4.49 -8.88 1.72
CA GLU A 545 -3.21 -9.60 1.83
C GLU A 545 -2.54 -9.75 0.46
N LEU A 546 -2.65 -8.78 -0.38
CA LEU A 546 -1.96 -8.75 -1.69
C LEU A 546 -1.00 -7.57 -1.73
N PRO A 547 -0.01 -7.59 -1.02
CA PRO A 547 0.85 -6.43 -0.78
C PRO A 547 1.91 -6.26 -1.87
N GLU A 548 2.23 -7.27 -2.74
CA GLU A 548 3.31 -7.14 -3.74
C GLU A 548 2.73 -6.69 -5.09
N GLY A 549 3.47 -5.69 -5.68
CA GLY A 549 3.05 -5.17 -7.01
C GLY A 549 4.08 -5.51 -8.09
N MET A 550 3.58 -5.84 -9.24
CA MET A 550 4.46 -6.19 -10.38
C MET A 550 3.90 -5.54 -11.65
N LEU A 551 4.91 -5.05 -12.43
CA LEU A 551 4.52 -4.50 -13.75
C LEU A 551 4.99 -5.42 -14.88
N VAL A 552 3.98 -5.63 -15.78
CA VAL A 552 4.32 -6.48 -16.94
C VAL A 552 4.02 -5.68 -18.22
N VAL A 553 5.12 -5.68 -19.06
CA VAL A 553 4.96 -4.92 -20.31
C VAL A 553 5.37 -5.83 -21.48
N GLY A 554 4.50 -5.68 -22.51
CA GLY A 554 4.90 -6.53 -23.65
C GLY A 554 4.33 -5.98 -24.95
N GLU A 555 5.20 -5.97 -26.02
CA GLU A 555 4.73 -5.82 -27.41
C GLU A 555 4.61 -7.20 -28.09
N PHE A 556 3.36 -7.54 -28.39
CA PHE A 556 3.12 -8.92 -28.87
C PHE A 556 3.19 -8.95 -30.41
N LYS A 557 3.58 -10.11 -30.91
CA LYS A 557 3.71 -10.25 -32.38
C LYS A 557 2.31 -10.25 -33.02
N GLU A 558 1.36 -10.92 -32.22
CA GLU A 558 -0.02 -10.96 -32.74
C GLU A 558 -1.00 -10.58 -31.63
N ARG A 559 -2.08 -9.99 -32.11
CA ARG A 559 -3.14 -9.59 -31.15
C ARG A 559 -3.72 -10.81 -30.44
N ARG A 560 -3.91 -11.87 -31.10
CA ARG A 560 -4.49 -13.09 -30.49
C ARG A 560 -3.60 -13.61 -29.36
N SER A 561 -2.32 -13.61 -29.61
CA SER A 561 -1.41 -14.07 -28.54
C SER A 561 -1.51 -13.17 -27.30
N ARG A 562 -1.61 -11.90 -27.60
CA ARG A 562 -1.78 -10.98 -26.45
C ARG A 562 -3.06 -11.31 -25.67
N GLU A 563 -4.14 -11.48 -26.38
CA GLU A 563 -5.42 -11.78 -25.70
C GLU A 563 -5.34 -13.11 -24.93
N SER A 564 -4.73 -14.06 -25.59
CA SER A 564 -4.56 -15.34 -24.89
C SER A 564 -3.74 -15.18 -23.61
N PHE A 565 -2.73 -14.34 -23.69
CA PHE A 565 -1.90 -14.12 -22.49
C PHE A 565 -2.70 -13.39 -21.40
N ILE A 566 -3.47 -12.38 -21.81
CA ILE A 566 -4.28 -11.64 -20.82
C ILE A 566 -5.29 -12.60 -20.17
N ASP A 567 -5.93 -13.41 -21.00
CA ASP A 567 -6.86 -14.41 -20.44
C ASP A 567 -6.18 -15.34 -19.44
N TRP A 568 -5.02 -15.73 -19.81
CA TRP A 568 -4.28 -16.58 -18.87
C TRP A 568 -4.01 -15.84 -17.54
N MET A 569 -3.49 -14.56 -17.68
CA MET A 569 -3.10 -13.82 -16.47
C MET A 569 -4.34 -13.57 -15.59
N THR A 570 -5.45 -13.14 -16.21
CA THR A 570 -6.63 -12.78 -15.40
C THR A 570 -7.30 -14.02 -14.81
N SER A 571 -7.10 -15.17 -15.34
CA SER A 571 -7.75 -16.38 -14.81
C SER A 571 -6.92 -17.00 -13.68
N ARG A 572 -5.68 -16.49 -13.42
CA ARG A 572 -4.84 -17.27 -12.47
C ARG A 572 -4.30 -16.35 -11.38
N LEU A 573 -4.48 -15.14 -11.71
CA LEU A 573 -3.88 -14.25 -10.69
C LEU A 573 -5.01 -13.51 -9.96
N PRO A 574 -4.72 -13.21 -8.65
CA PRO A 574 -5.77 -12.61 -7.82
C PRO A 574 -6.24 -11.25 -8.35
N PHE A 575 -5.28 -10.45 -8.74
CA PHE A 575 -5.70 -9.11 -9.22
C PHE A 575 -4.83 -8.72 -10.41
N VAL A 576 -5.56 -8.23 -11.47
CA VAL A 576 -4.84 -7.79 -12.69
C VAL A 576 -5.54 -6.54 -13.23
N ARG A 577 -4.72 -5.54 -13.40
CA ARG A 577 -5.16 -4.38 -14.19
C ARG A 577 -4.33 -4.28 -15.48
N ALA A 578 -5.06 -4.46 -16.58
CA ALA A 578 -4.32 -4.56 -17.85
C ALA A 578 -4.76 -3.42 -18.77
N PHE A 579 -3.72 -2.86 -19.42
CA PHE A 579 -3.97 -1.83 -20.45
C PHE A 579 -3.57 -2.36 -21.84
N THR A 580 -4.54 -2.11 -22.76
CA THR A 580 -4.22 -2.66 -24.10
C THR A 580 -4.58 -1.63 -25.16
N ASP A 581 -3.89 -1.82 -26.34
CA ASP A 581 -4.31 -1.04 -27.52
C ASP A 581 -4.89 -1.96 -28.60
N LYS A 582 -5.30 -1.29 -29.72
CA LYS A 582 -5.95 -2.09 -30.78
C LYS A 582 -4.92 -2.97 -31.51
N SER A 583 -3.69 -2.66 -31.20
CA SER A 583 -2.68 -3.44 -31.94
C SER A 583 -2.10 -4.57 -31.07
N THR A 584 -0.84 -4.34 -30.56
CA THR A 584 -0.24 -5.53 -29.92
C THR A 584 0.33 -5.14 -28.55
N ASN A 585 0.17 -3.92 -28.12
CA ASN A 585 0.82 -3.50 -26.87
C ASN A 585 -0.03 -3.85 -25.65
N MET A 586 0.77 -4.12 -24.55
CA MET A 586 0.06 -4.41 -23.29
C MET A 586 0.94 -3.97 -22.11
N VAL A 587 0.23 -3.34 -21.23
CA VAL A 587 0.85 -3.09 -19.93
C VAL A 587 -0.09 -3.59 -18.82
N ALA A 588 0.53 -4.27 -17.85
CA ALA A 588 -0.38 -4.81 -16.82
C ALA A 588 0.25 -4.62 -15.45
N TYR A 589 -0.71 -4.19 -14.52
CA TYR A 589 -0.36 -4.17 -13.09
C TYR A 589 -0.95 -5.37 -12.35
N ILE A 590 -0.01 -6.00 -11.61
CA ILE A 590 -0.50 -7.22 -10.93
C ILE A 590 -0.21 -7.07 -9.43
N ARG A 591 -1.29 -7.58 -8.64
CA ARG A 591 -1.03 -7.67 -7.19
C ARG A 591 -1.02 -9.15 -6.76
N LEU A 592 0.02 -9.35 -5.86
CA LEU A 592 0.22 -10.77 -5.50
C LEU A 592 0.39 -10.89 -3.99
N PRO A 593 0.11 -12.14 -3.52
CA PRO A 593 0.41 -12.38 -2.10
C PRO A 593 1.91 -12.23 -1.80
N PRO A 594 2.19 -12.18 -0.58
CA PRO A 594 3.59 -11.97 -0.20
C PRO A 594 4.49 -13.09 -0.73
N TYR A 595 5.66 -12.61 -1.40
CA TYR A 595 6.78 -13.51 -1.79
C TYR A 595 6.46 -14.27 -3.07
N LYS A 596 5.50 -13.78 -3.72
CA LYS A 596 5.17 -14.58 -4.93
C LYS A 596 5.63 -13.84 -6.19
N THR A 597 6.24 -12.66 -6.07
CA THR A 597 6.57 -11.86 -7.27
C THR A 597 7.66 -12.56 -8.09
N ASP A 598 8.66 -13.26 -7.35
CA ASP A 598 9.77 -13.89 -8.10
C ASP A 598 9.27 -15.10 -8.91
N VAL A 599 8.52 -15.86 -8.18
CA VAL A 599 8.05 -17.08 -8.86
C VAL A 599 7.11 -16.70 -10.02
N VAL A 600 6.18 -15.82 -9.72
CA VAL A 600 5.20 -15.43 -10.76
C VAL A 600 5.92 -14.66 -11.88
N GLY A 601 6.84 -13.78 -11.47
CA GLY A 601 7.64 -13.05 -12.47
C GLY A 601 8.41 -13.98 -13.42
N GLY A 602 9.05 -15.03 -12.84
CA GLY A 602 9.77 -16.03 -13.67
C GLY A 602 8.85 -16.71 -14.67
N ILE A 603 7.67 -17.05 -14.22
CA ILE A 603 6.73 -17.78 -15.11
C ILE A 603 6.26 -16.84 -16.24
N ILE A 604 5.96 -15.66 -15.83
CA ILE A 604 5.49 -14.69 -16.86
C ILE A 604 6.59 -14.44 -17.88
N ARG A 605 7.85 -14.32 -17.42
CA ARG A 605 8.96 -14.11 -18.38
C ARG A 605 9.12 -15.29 -19.32
N GLU A 606 8.96 -16.44 -18.75
CA GLU A 606 9.05 -17.65 -19.60
C GLU A 606 7.94 -17.67 -20.64
N LYS A 607 6.76 -17.27 -20.22
CA LYS A 607 5.62 -17.30 -21.18
C LYS A 607 5.79 -16.21 -22.25
N LEU A 608 6.34 -15.10 -21.80
CA LEU A 608 6.51 -14.03 -22.80
C LEU A 608 7.65 -14.37 -23.76
N SER A 609 8.68 -15.17 -23.27
CA SER A 609 9.87 -15.45 -24.12
C SER A 609 9.67 -16.78 -24.87
N GLY A 610 8.51 -17.58 -24.60
CA GLY A 610 8.19 -18.82 -25.34
C GLY A 610 9.25 -19.90 -25.15
N GLY A 611 10.16 -19.85 -23.87
CA GLY A 611 11.12 -20.90 -23.50
C GLY A 611 12.26 -21.03 -24.49
N ARG A 612 11.95 -20.99 -26.00
CA ARG A 612 12.93 -20.95 -27.10
C ARG A 612 12.69 -19.70 -27.96
N LYS A 613 13.87 -19.07 -28.53
CA LYS A 613 13.79 -17.81 -29.30
C LYS A 613 12.75 -17.91 -30.43
N LYS A 614 12.41 -19.09 -30.96
CA LYS A 614 11.44 -19.21 -32.09
C LYS A 614 10.01 -19.21 -31.58
N ASP A 615 9.77 -19.27 -30.26
CA ASP A 615 8.39 -19.39 -29.72
C ASP A 615 8.03 -18.12 -28.96
N ARG A 616 8.91 -17.12 -29.19
CA ARG A 616 8.67 -15.87 -28.46
C ARG A 616 7.39 -15.20 -29.01
N ILE A 617 6.45 -14.92 -28.03
CA ILE A 617 5.17 -14.35 -28.51
C ILE A 617 5.23 -12.81 -28.45
N THR A 618 6.43 -12.31 -27.86
CA THR A 618 6.55 -10.84 -27.84
C THR A 618 7.82 -10.41 -28.58
N THR A 619 7.77 -9.22 -29.13
CA THR A 619 9.00 -8.63 -29.71
C THR A 619 9.82 -7.92 -28.64
N GLN A 620 9.16 -7.38 -27.67
CA GLN A 620 9.82 -6.73 -26.51
C GLN A 620 8.97 -6.94 -25.26
N SER A 621 9.70 -7.17 -24.12
CA SER A 621 8.89 -7.30 -22.89
C SER A 621 9.72 -6.93 -21.67
N ILE A 622 8.98 -6.41 -20.70
CA ILE A 622 9.61 -6.07 -19.41
C ILE A 622 8.73 -6.61 -18.28
N THR A 623 9.42 -7.26 -17.35
CA THR A 623 8.74 -7.60 -16.09
C THR A 623 9.52 -7.01 -14.91
N ALA A 624 8.76 -6.18 -14.15
CA ALA A 624 9.52 -5.53 -13.07
C ALA A 624 8.65 -5.43 -11.80
N ARG A 625 9.44 -5.44 -10.71
CA ARG A 625 8.74 -5.18 -9.43
C ARG A 625 8.48 -3.69 -9.24
N LEU A 626 7.33 -3.44 -8.62
CA LEU A 626 6.96 -2.02 -8.39
C LEU A 626 7.39 -1.61 -6.98
N ARG A 627 8.28 -0.55 -6.91
CA ARG A 627 8.83 -0.15 -5.59
C ARG A 627 8.03 1.03 -5.03
N SER A 628 7.86 1.98 -5.90
CA SER A 628 7.05 3.13 -5.46
C SER A 628 6.19 3.64 -6.62
N TYR A 629 5.12 4.35 -6.14
CA TYR A 629 4.17 4.81 -7.18
C TYR A 629 3.52 6.12 -6.75
N LYS A 630 3.57 7.10 -7.63
CA LYS A 630 2.91 8.39 -7.35
C LYS A 630 1.88 8.69 -8.44
N THR A 631 0.78 9.39 -7.93
CA THR A 631 -0.25 9.67 -8.96
C THR A 631 -0.53 11.18 -8.99
N PHE A 632 -1.11 11.56 -10.17
CA PHE A 632 -1.41 13.00 -10.37
C PHE A 632 -2.77 13.11 -11.07
N HIS A 633 -3.62 12.27 -10.77
CA HIS A 633 -4.93 12.22 -11.46
C HIS A 633 -5.76 13.47 -11.17
N MET A 634 -5.56 14.11 -9.99
CA MET A 634 -6.47 15.19 -9.57
C MET A 634 -6.29 16.41 -10.49
N THR A 635 -5.11 16.56 -11.08
CA THR A 635 -4.91 17.82 -11.83
C THR A 635 -4.59 17.51 -13.29
N ALA A 636 -4.43 16.18 -13.61
CA ALA A 636 -3.87 15.83 -14.95
C ALA A 636 -4.86 16.24 -16.04
N PHE A 637 -6.12 16.02 -15.87
CA PHE A 637 -7.09 16.33 -16.93
C PHE A 637 -7.24 17.85 -17.09
N GLN A 638 -7.11 18.52 -15.97
CA GLN A 638 -7.21 20.00 -16.08
C GLN A 638 -6.03 20.58 -16.85
N ARG A 639 -4.93 19.90 -16.78
CA ARG A 639 -3.72 20.44 -17.42
C ARG A 639 -3.79 20.29 -18.94
N ILE A 640 -4.56 19.33 -19.37
CA ILE A 640 -4.46 19.07 -20.83
C ILE A 640 -5.78 19.51 -21.48
N PHE A 641 -6.62 20.14 -20.63
CA PHE A 641 -7.88 20.61 -21.20
C PHE A 641 -7.86 22.15 -21.25
N SER A 642 -8.27 22.71 -22.47
CA SER A 642 -8.38 24.18 -22.66
C SER A 642 -9.73 24.51 -23.29
N GLU A 643 -10.04 25.89 -23.38
CA GLU A 643 -11.34 26.32 -23.98
C GLU A 643 -11.48 25.81 -25.41
N ASP A 644 -10.29 25.55 -26.06
CA ASP A 644 -10.30 25.15 -27.49
C ASP A 644 -10.22 23.63 -27.63
N GLY A 645 -10.30 22.92 -26.39
CA GLY A 645 -10.27 21.43 -26.45
C GLY A 645 -9.02 20.87 -25.77
N ILE A 646 -8.83 19.55 -26.05
CA ILE A 646 -7.72 18.83 -25.39
C ILE A 646 -6.41 19.17 -26.12
N ILE A 647 -5.43 19.67 -25.35
CA ILE A 647 -4.12 20.04 -25.95
C ILE A 647 -3.16 18.84 -25.87
N ASP A 648 -2.31 18.81 -26.93
CA ASP A 648 -1.24 17.80 -26.87
C ASP A 648 -0.21 18.18 -25.77
N PRO A 649 -0.02 17.21 -24.82
CA PRO A 649 0.77 17.57 -23.63
C PRO A 649 2.26 17.71 -23.95
N TRP A 650 2.59 17.52 -25.21
CA TRP A 650 4.04 17.53 -25.50
C TRP A 650 4.40 18.80 -26.26
N GLU A 651 3.49 19.62 -26.76
CA GLU A 651 3.73 20.78 -27.65
C GLU A 651 3.95 22.04 -26.81
N GLN A 652 5.18 21.95 -26.04
CA GLN A 652 5.70 23.24 -25.55
C GLN A 652 7.20 23.34 -25.86
#